data_AF-G8BBB9-F1
#
_entry.id   AF-G8BBB9-F1
#
_cell.length_a   1.000
_cell.length_b   1.000
_cell.length_c   1.000
_cell.angle_alpha   90.00
_cell.angle_beta   90.00
_cell.angle_gamma   90.00
#
_symmetry.space_group_name_H-M   'P 1'
#
loop_
_entity.id
_entity.type
_entity.pdbx_description
1 polymer ?
#
loop_
_entity_poly.entity_id
_entity_poly.type
_entity_poly.pdbx_seq_one_letter_code
_entity_poly.pdbx_strand_id
1 'polypeptide(L)'
;MQRYILLYIYLLATVFAAVWPFQQEENTLGATPSTPWWEGIFGGATSTSAQSSSTEQQQSQQQSSSVVTEASSTTTPTSSSQPWYAGLLGGSTSSTQASSTPAPSSTSQSERSSSQSASLSIPAASTNSESPFGGWLGGIFGGESSGSSSQAQSTDETESNSDGDGVANPYSPVNVTCSADVLVREGDGLSEGEKNYIEAKQEQTNKFLISFLNNRANLSNFDAESFINDNSDEHNITIGLSFSGGGYRAMLAGAGSILALDNRFEDSNTNALGGLLQASTYLVGLSGGSWMVGTLVLNDWISVENILNGSSQIWDLEASILNPNSGDLITLARFYTGVGTAIVSKNRAGFNTSATDIWGRALSHQFLDDSSGGANLTWSSVRNLTSFKDHSMPYSILVANGKTIEDTEISSNSTFIVEISPYESGNFDTLNAFVDTEYLGSSLEDGESHQCVRNYDNAGFIMGTSSSVFNEVFANLDDYDVSTVLRPIFDQIMSVVTDTKGDVAVYKPNPFFQSSYAQIDTIVNNNTLSLVDGGENGQNVPFYPLIQTDRGVDVIFAFDNSADTEQNWPNGTSFTETYKWQFTNQGKGTPFPYVPTVDTYLSEDLKEKPIFFGCNASALSNIIEFHDEKDLNETDVPLIVYLSNHHESYLANFSTFKLAYDNAEKTGTIRNGYEVMSRGNLTEDSNWATCVGCAIIRRQQERLGEEQSEECAKCFQEYCWTGTAEDAPQVSAFGSGSSSSSSSSSVSSSSTVSSSCQRNNSSIAGESRTSNSSSTTTDSSATTATGGGIVIIGGPNLGSSSTPAESTTEPTIEPTTPVESTTTNEPTTSNGPTTSNGPTTSNGPTTSTPPSSYTGHGIRAASSSSSFFIVAVHLCMTYLVTFF
;
A
#
# COMPACT_ATOMS: atom_id res chain seq x y z
N MET A 1 2.19 23.69 29.76
CA MET A 1 1.07 23.99 30.68
C MET A 1 0.18 25.14 30.18
N GLN A 2 0.21 26.40 30.67
CA GLN A 2 -0.91 27.35 30.40
C GLN A 2 -1.33 27.51 28.92
N ARG A 3 -0.39 27.65 27.96
CA ARG A 3 -0.73 27.66 26.52
C ARG A 3 -1.37 26.35 26.04
N TYR A 4 -0.85 25.21 26.49
CA TYR A 4 -1.41 23.89 26.19
C TYR A 4 -2.81 23.73 26.78
N ILE A 5 -3.08 24.24 27.99
CA ILE A 5 -4.41 24.17 28.61
C ILE A 5 -5.41 25.05 27.85
N LEU A 6 -5.04 26.27 27.48
CA LEU A 6 -5.91 27.16 26.70
C LEU A 6 -6.19 26.60 25.31
N LEU A 7 -5.18 26.01 24.64
CA LEU A 7 -5.35 25.44 23.32
C LEU A 7 -6.01 24.05 23.34
N TYR A 8 -5.88 23.27 24.42
CA TYR A 8 -6.68 22.07 24.68
C TYR A 8 -8.16 22.42 24.89
N ILE A 9 -8.45 23.50 25.61
CA ILE A 9 -9.82 24.04 25.73
C ILE A 9 -10.34 24.54 24.38
N TYR A 10 -9.48 25.14 23.54
CA TYR A 10 -9.84 25.55 22.18
C TYR A 10 -10.12 24.34 21.26
N LEU A 11 -9.22 23.35 21.23
CA LEU A 11 -9.37 22.07 20.53
C LEU A 11 -10.68 21.37 20.90
N LEU A 12 -10.94 21.22 22.20
CA LEU A 12 -12.20 20.70 22.67
C LEU A 12 -13.35 21.60 22.16
N ALA A 13 -13.30 22.91 22.35
CA ALA A 13 -14.38 23.80 21.91
C ALA A 13 -14.63 23.79 20.39
N THR A 14 -13.63 23.61 19.52
CA THR A 14 -13.84 23.55 18.06
C THR A 14 -14.37 22.20 17.59
N VAL A 15 -13.84 21.09 18.10
CA VAL A 15 -14.37 19.75 17.77
C VAL A 15 -15.77 19.58 18.39
N PHE A 16 -15.98 20.09 19.60
CA PHE A 16 -17.31 20.15 20.23
C PHE A 16 -18.24 21.05 19.42
N ALA A 17 -17.83 22.21 18.91
CA ALA A 17 -18.68 23.02 18.02
C ALA A 17 -19.06 22.29 16.72
N ALA A 18 -18.14 21.51 16.13
CA ALA A 18 -18.43 20.70 14.93
C ALA A 18 -19.36 19.50 15.21
N VAL A 19 -19.34 18.95 16.43
CA VAL A 19 -20.11 17.76 16.83
C VAL A 19 -21.42 18.08 17.58
N TRP A 20 -21.50 19.24 18.26
CA TRP A 20 -22.62 19.65 19.11
C TRP A 20 -24.02 19.63 18.45
N PRO A 21 -24.18 19.94 17.14
CA PRO A 21 -25.47 19.76 16.46
C PRO A 21 -26.04 18.33 16.58
N PHE A 22 -25.17 17.32 16.54
CA PHE A 22 -25.55 15.90 16.56
C PHE A 22 -26.29 15.50 17.84
N GLN A 23 -25.84 16.01 19.00
CA GLN A 23 -26.41 15.65 20.31
C GLN A 23 -27.81 16.23 20.58
N GLN A 24 -28.25 17.26 19.83
CA GLN A 24 -29.62 17.78 19.96
C GLN A 24 -30.61 17.07 19.04
N GLU A 25 -30.21 16.69 17.81
CA GLU A 25 -31.14 16.09 16.85
C GLU A 25 -31.57 14.67 17.23
N GLU A 26 -30.65 13.82 17.74
CA GLU A 26 -30.98 12.48 18.25
C GLU A 26 -32.08 12.49 19.33
N ASN A 27 -32.17 13.57 20.12
CA ASN A 27 -33.18 13.74 21.16
C ASN A 27 -34.56 14.17 20.62
N THR A 28 -34.74 14.32 19.31
CA THR A 28 -35.98 14.85 18.69
C THR A 28 -36.54 14.05 17.50
N LEU A 29 -35.97 12.89 17.16
CA LEU A 29 -36.48 11.98 16.11
C LEU A 29 -37.80 11.29 16.53
N GLY A 30 -38.89 12.04 16.50
CA GLY A 30 -40.21 11.61 16.95
C GLY A 30 -41.41 12.38 16.37
N ALA A 31 -41.23 13.18 15.32
CA ALA A 31 -42.33 13.90 14.67
C ALA A 31 -42.10 14.09 13.16
N THR A 32 -43.08 13.72 12.33
CA THR A 32 -43.14 14.07 10.91
C THR A 32 -43.41 15.57 10.73
N PRO A 33 -42.70 16.30 9.84
CA PRO A 33 -42.87 17.73 9.69
C PRO A 33 -44.19 18.09 8.97
N SER A 34 -45.18 18.52 9.75
CA SER A 34 -46.35 19.24 9.21
C SER A 34 -45.99 20.69 8.89
N THR A 35 -46.46 21.19 7.74
CA THR A 35 -46.20 22.55 7.21
C THR A 35 -46.30 23.69 8.24
N PRO A 36 -45.30 24.59 8.33
CA PRO A 36 -45.36 25.79 9.18
C PRO A 36 -46.48 26.78 8.83
N TRP A 37 -46.78 27.68 9.77
CA TRP A 37 -48.11 28.27 9.98
C TRP A 37 -48.16 29.80 9.78
N TRP A 38 -47.51 30.33 8.73
CA TRP A 38 -47.34 31.78 8.53
C TRP A 38 -47.85 32.38 7.21
N GLU A 39 -48.57 31.60 6.38
CA GLU A 39 -49.46 32.20 5.35
C GLU A 39 -50.66 32.89 6.03
N GLY A 40 -50.52 34.19 6.32
CA GLY A 40 -51.57 34.93 7.06
C GLY A 40 -51.56 36.46 6.95
N ILE A 41 -50.59 37.07 6.26
CA ILE A 41 -50.51 38.53 6.07
C ILE A 41 -50.12 38.81 4.61
N PHE A 42 -50.80 39.77 3.97
CA PHE A 42 -50.64 40.21 2.56
C PHE A 42 -51.18 39.26 1.45
N GLY A 43 -52.47 38.88 1.52
CA GLY A 43 -53.19 38.43 0.31
C GLY A 43 -53.55 39.61 -0.61
N GLY A 44 -53.38 39.49 -1.95
CA GLY A 44 -53.60 40.62 -2.85
C GLY A 44 -53.57 40.38 -4.38
N ALA A 45 -54.63 39.75 -4.92
CA ALA A 45 -55.19 39.96 -6.27
C ALA A 45 -54.34 39.71 -7.57
N THR A 46 -54.65 38.59 -8.24
CA THR A 46 -54.99 38.46 -9.69
C THR A 46 -54.20 39.21 -10.78
N SER A 47 -53.73 38.46 -11.81
CA SER A 47 -54.23 38.58 -13.21
C SER A 47 -53.58 37.54 -14.16
N THR A 48 -53.98 37.53 -15.44
CA THR A 48 -53.77 36.42 -16.41
C THR A 48 -53.13 36.84 -17.74
N SER A 49 -52.06 36.15 -18.18
CA SER A 49 -51.64 35.94 -19.59
C SER A 49 -50.43 34.99 -19.62
N ALA A 50 -50.33 33.89 -20.37
CA ALA A 50 -50.66 33.59 -21.78
C ALA A 50 -49.61 34.05 -22.82
N GLN A 51 -48.85 33.06 -23.33
CA GLN A 51 -48.15 32.94 -24.63
C GLN A 51 -47.41 34.14 -25.27
N SER A 52 -46.14 33.93 -25.67
CA SER A 52 -45.75 33.95 -27.11
C SER A 52 -44.32 33.41 -27.32
N SER A 53 -43.91 33.21 -28.58
CA SER A 53 -42.74 32.43 -29.00
C SER A 53 -41.90 33.12 -30.08
N SER A 54 -40.57 33.04 -29.98
CA SER A 54 -39.56 33.20 -31.05
C SER A 54 -38.20 32.77 -30.46
N THR A 55 -37.35 31.90 -31.02
CA THR A 55 -37.13 31.43 -32.40
C THR A 55 -36.58 32.50 -33.34
N GLU A 56 -35.25 32.57 -33.47
CA GLU A 56 -34.58 32.87 -34.73
C GLU A 56 -33.19 32.20 -34.77
N GLN A 57 -32.74 31.81 -35.97
CA GLN A 57 -31.41 31.21 -36.22
C GLN A 57 -30.59 32.15 -37.09
N GLN A 58 -29.25 32.11 -36.97
CA GLN A 58 -28.40 32.25 -38.16
C GLN A 58 -27.03 31.59 -37.99
N GLN A 59 -26.56 30.97 -39.08
CA GLN A 59 -25.20 30.42 -39.24
C GLN A 59 -24.40 31.36 -40.16
N SER A 60 -23.07 31.37 -40.05
CA SER A 60 -22.18 30.85 -41.13
C SER A 60 -20.72 31.37 -41.03
N GLN A 61 -19.74 30.43 -41.07
CA GLN A 61 -18.52 30.43 -41.93
C GLN A 61 -17.50 31.62 -41.82
N GLN A 62 -16.20 31.55 -42.16
CA GLN A 62 -15.31 30.49 -42.70
C GLN A 62 -13.81 30.89 -42.50
N GLN A 63 -12.90 29.91 -42.28
CA GLN A 63 -11.47 29.90 -42.69
C GLN A 63 -10.51 31.05 -42.19
N SER A 64 -9.16 31.02 -42.29
CA SER A 64 -8.17 30.13 -42.94
C SER A 64 -6.79 30.07 -42.22
N SER A 65 -6.18 28.88 -42.20
CA SER A 65 -4.74 28.50 -42.19
C SER A 65 -3.57 29.51 -42.19
N SER A 66 -2.48 29.15 -41.49
CA SER A 66 -1.07 29.35 -41.90
C SER A 66 -0.14 28.26 -41.30
N VAL A 67 1.11 28.10 -41.80
CA VAL A 67 2.04 26.98 -41.51
C VAL A 67 3.51 27.47 -41.55
N VAL A 68 4.48 26.64 -41.08
CA VAL A 68 5.96 26.75 -41.17
C VAL A 68 6.58 27.89 -40.29
N THR A 69 7.78 27.81 -39.68
CA THR A 69 8.96 26.91 -39.80
C THR A 69 9.74 26.77 -38.48
N GLU A 70 10.62 25.75 -38.38
CA GLU A 70 11.64 25.59 -37.32
C GLU A 70 12.69 26.72 -37.25
N ALA A 71 13.27 26.95 -36.06
CA ALA A 71 14.68 27.32 -35.88
C ALA A 71 15.13 27.10 -34.41
N SER A 72 16.36 26.62 -34.21
CA SER A 72 16.96 26.34 -32.90
C SER A 72 17.68 27.55 -32.27
N SER A 73 17.71 27.63 -30.93
CA SER A 73 18.71 28.43 -30.20
C SER A 73 18.98 27.89 -28.79
N THR A 74 20.22 27.50 -28.53
CA THR A 74 20.71 27.06 -27.21
C THR A 74 21.09 28.24 -26.31
N THR A 75 20.72 28.18 -25.02
CA THR A 75 21.43 28.93 -23.97
C THR A 75 21.29 28.26 -22.60
N THR A 76 22.42 27.94 -21.97
CA THR A 76 22.49 27.30 -20.64
C THR A 76 22.62 28.33 -19.52
N PRO A 77 21.90 28.16 -18.39
CA PRO A 77 22.30 28.71 -17.10
C PRO A 77 22.94 27.61 -16.23
N THR A 78 24.23 27.73 -15.92
CA THR A 78 24.94 26.77 -15.06
C THR A 78 24.75 27.06 -13.57
N SER A 79 24.02 26.20 -12.86
CA SER A 79 24.01 26.15 -11.38
C SER A 79 24.18 24.70 -10.91
N SER A 80 25.42 24.29 -10.69
CA SER A 80 25.77 22.91 -10.31
C SER A 80 25.52 22.64 -8.82
N SER A 81 24.26 22.39 -8.44
CA SER A 81 23.95 21.57 -7.28
C SER A 81 23.99 20.10 -7.71
N GLN A 82 24.84 19.29 -7.06
CA GLN A 82 24.76 17.83 -7.20
C GLN A 82 23.48 17.35 -6.51
N PRO A 83 22.71 16.43 -7.11
CA PRO A 83 21.55 15.86 -6.44
C PRO A 83 21.96 15.12 -5.17
N TRP A 84 21.15 15.24 -4.12
CA TRP A 84 21.45 14.61 -2.83
C TRP A 84 21.43 13.07 -2.91
N TYR A 85 20.74 12.51 -3.91
CA TYR A 85 20.73 11.08 -4.23
C TYR A 85 21.99 10.57 -4.96
N ALA A 86 23.01 11.40 -5.22
CA ALA A 86 24.29 10.93 -5.77
C ALA A 86 25.06 9.96 -4.83
N GLY A 87 24.59 9.76 -3.59
CA GLY A 87 25.06 8.72 -2.68
C GLY A 87 24.22 7.44 -2.64
N LEU A 88 23.05 7.40 -3.30
CA LEU A 88 22.07 6.32 -3.17
C LEU A 88 22.60 5.00 -3.75
N LEU A 89 23.38 5.05 -4.84
CA LEU A 89 24.00 3.90 -5.51
C LEU A 89 25.55 3.99 -5.57
N GLY A 90 26.17 4.56 -4.53
CA GLY A 90 27.59 4.97 -4.54
C GLY A 90 28.64 3.86 -4.71
N GLY A 91 29.06 3.59 -5.95
CA GLY A 91 30.10 2.61 -6.28
C GLY A 91 31.53 2.98 -5.83
N SER A 92 32.26 2.01 -5.28
CA SER A 92 33.58 2.25 -4.67
C SER A 92 34.75 2.30 -5.66
N THR A 93 35.21 3.50 -6.03
CA THR A 93 36.44 3.69 -6.82
C THR A 93 37.66 3.92 -5.92
N SER A 94 38.53 2.92 -5.80
CA SER A 94 39.73 2.98 -4.95
C SER A 94 40.87 3.78 -5.60
N SER A 95 41.18 4.96 -5.05
CA SER A 95 42.21 5.86 -5.61
C SER A 95 43.63 5.53 -5.11
N THR A 96 44.37 4.71 -5.86
CA THR A 96 45.81 4.50 -5.61
C THR A 96 46.65 5.69 -6.11
N GLN A 97 47.30 6.41 -5.20
CA GLN A 97 48.27 7.44 -5.54
C GLN A 97 49.59 6.85 -6.08
N ALA A 98 50.15 7.48 -7.11
CA ALA A 98 51.57 7.40 -7.48
C ALA A 98 52.03 8.75 -8.06
N SER A 99 53.30 9.13 -7.86
CA SER A 99 53.75 10.52 -8.02
C SER A 99 54.96 10.73 -8.93
N SER A 100 55.05 11.97 -9.45
CA SER A 100 56.27 12.72 -9.81
C SER A 100 57.15 12.33 -11.03
N THR A 101 56.97 13.10 -12.13
CA THR A 101 58.02 13.84 -12.90
C THR A 101 59.07 13.09 -13.79
N PRO A 102 59.76 13.74 -14.76
CA PRO A 102 59.33 14.82 -15.69
C PRO A 102 59.92 14.82 -17.15
N ALA A 103 59.09 15.14 -18.17
CA ALA A 103 59.44 15.89 -19.41
C ALA A 103 60.56 15.33 -20.36
N PRO A 104 60.98 15.99 -21.49
CA PRO A 104 60.47 17.19 -22.19
C PRO A 104 60.39 17.14 -23.76
N SER A 105 59.90 18.25 -24.37
CA SER A 105 60.16 18.77 -25.74
C SER A 105 59.48 18.11 -26.96
N SER A 106 58.81 18.86 -27.86
CA SER A 106 59.46 19.78 -28.82
C SER A 106 58.52 20.73 -29.61
N THR A 107 59.07 21.91 -29.96
CA THR A 107 58.85 22.86 -31.10
C THR A 107 57.71 22.60 -32.12
N SER A 108 56.96 23.60 -32.65
CA SER A 108 57.35 24.92 -33.20
C SER A 108 56.11 25.85 -33.39
N GLN A 109 56.19 27.19 -33.21
CA GLN A 109 56.41 28.27 -34.22
C GLN A 109 55.57 28.17 -35.52
N SER A 110 54.95 29.22 -36.07
CA SER A 110 54.75 30.64 -35.67
C SER A 110 53.48 31.20 -36.41
N GLU A 111 53.00 32.45 -36.40
CA GLU A 111 53.40 33.82 -35.93
C GLU A 111 52.07 34.64 -35.74
N ARG A 112 51.90 35.99 -35.73
CA ARG A 112 52.75 37.16 -36.05
C ARG A 112 52.62 38.34 -35.07
N SER A 113 52.04 39.49 -35.44
CA SER A 113 52.26 40.80 -34.78
C SER A 113 51.13 41.85 -34.97
N SER A 114 51.04 42.77 -33.98
CA SER A 114 50.82 44.25 -34.12
C SER A 114 49.49 44.83 -34.64
N SER A 115 48.98 46.00 -34.16
CA SER A 115 49.33 46.87 -33.00
C SER A 115 48.39 48.09 -32.86
N GLN A 116 48.40 48.76 -31.68
CA GLN A 116 48.07 50.20 -31.45
C GLN A 116 46.57 50.64 -31.59
N SER A 117 46.09 51.72 -30.95
CA SER A 117 46.65 52.60 -29.89
C SER A 117 45.59 53.51 -29.22
N ALA A 118 46.00 54.12 -28.09
CA ALA A 118 45.60 55.44 -27.56
C ALA A 118 44.26 55.63 -26.82
N SER A 119 44.28 56.60 -25.91
CA SER A 119 43.25 57.04 -24.97
C SER A 119 42.82 58.49 -25.22
N LEU A 120 41.70 58.95 -24.62
CA LEU A 120 41.54 60.29 -24.01
C LEU A 120 40.19 60.41 -23.25
N SER A 121 40.02 61.47 -22.44
CA SER A 121 38.93 61.61 -21.46
C SER A 121 38.70 63.08 -20.99
N ILE A 122 37.67 63.33 -20.14
CA ILE A 122 37.41 64.55 -19.32
C ILE A 122 36.87 65.77 -20.14
N PRO A 123 36.07 66.76 -19.62
CA PRO A 123 35.63 67.09 -18.23
C PRO A 123 34.11 67.40 -17.95
N ALA A 124 33.81 67.63 -16.66
CA ALA A 124 32.85 68.63 -16.09
C ALA A 124 31.30 68.41 -16.11
N ALA A 125 30.49 68.91 -15.15
CA ALA A 125 30.73 69.36 -13.75
C ALA A 125 29.40 69.69 -13.00
N SER A 126 29.42 69.65 -11.64
CA SER A 126 28.66 70.52 -10.67
C SER A 126 27.11 70.49 -10.63
N THR A 127 26.36 70.70 -9.52
CA THR A 127 26.58 70.83 -8.04
C THR A 127 25.20 70.85 -7.32
N ASN A 128 25.18 70.77 -5.98
CA ASN A 128 24.09 71.17 -5.03
C ASN A 128 22.88 70.21 -4.87
N SER A 129 22.19 70.13 -3.70
CA SER A 129 22.55 70.50 -2.31
C SER A 129 21.50 70.01 -1.29
N GLU A 130 21.89 70.00 0.00
CA GLU A 130 21.06 69.96 1.22
C GLU A 130 20.44 68.64 1.74
N SER A 131 20.43 68.56 3.07
CA SER A 131 19.79 67.63 4.01
C SER A 131 19.11 68.53 5.09
N PRO A 132 18.39 68.09 6.16
CA PRO A 132 18.50 66.80 6.89
C PRO A 132 17.21 66.24 7.57
N PHE A 133 17.40 65.19 8.40
CA PHE A 133 16.61 64.78 9.58
C PHE A 133 15.16 64.24 9.47
N GLY A 134 15.05 62.92 9.69
CA GLY A 134 14.15 62.33 10.71
C GLY A 134 12.73 61.90 10.30
N GLY A 135 12.22 60.81 10.91
CA GLY A 135 10.80 60.41 10.79
C GLY A 135 10.56 58.89 10.72
N TRP A 136 10.32 58.28 11.87
CA TRP A 136 10.05 56.84 12.08
C TRP A 136 8.60 56.44 11.68
N LEU A 137 8.42 55.19 11.20
CA LEU A 137 7.16 54.44 11.00
C LEU A 137 6.16 54.91 9.89
N GLY A 138 5.68 53.95 9.08
CA GLY A 138 4.53 54.16 8.18
C GLY A 138 4.49 53.32 6.90
N GLY A 139 4.64 52.00 6.96
CA GLY A 139 4.57 51.11 5.78
C GLY A 139 3.27 50.30 5.70
N ILE A 140 2.34 50.68 4.83
CA ILE A 140 1.10 49.94 4.49
C ILE A 140 0.81 50.09 2.98
N PHE A 141 0.63 48.94 2.30
CA PHE A 141 0.23 48.73 0.89
C PHE A 141 1.09 49.28 -0.27
N GLY A 142 1.22 48.43 -1.32
CA GLY A 142 1.46 48.83 -2.71
C GLY A 142 2.83 48.44 -3.30
N GLY A 143 2.86 47.46 -4.22
CA GLY A 143 4.07 47.14 -4.98
C GLY A 143 4.12 45.73 -5.60
N GLU A 144 3.23 45.43 -6.55
CA GLU A 144 3.29 44.19 -7.35
C GLU A 144 4.41 44.24 -8.41
N SER A 145 4.92 43.08 -8.82
CA SER A 145 5.56 42.90 -10.13
C SER A 145 5.20 41.52 -10.71
N SER A 146 4.75 41.50 -11.96
CA SER A 146 4.13 40.34 -12.60
C SER A 146 5.09 39.51 -13.46
N GLY A 147 4.97 38.18 -13.39
CA GLY A 147 5.46 37.24 -14.39
C GLY A 147 4.46 36.10 -14.56
N SER A 148 4.05 35.79 -15.79
CA SER A 148 2.93 34.87 -16.05
C SER A 148 3.38 33.51 -16.56
N SER A 149 2.82 32.45 -15.99
CA SER A 149 2.61 31.15 -16.63
C SER A 149 1.10 30.86 -16.70
N SER A 150 0.66 30.13 -17.71
CA SER A 150 -0.77 29.92 -17.99
C SER A 150 -1.19 28.47 -17.74
N GLN A 151 -1.95 28.25 -16.67
CA GLN A 151 -2.83 27.09 -16.50
C GLN A 151 -4.29 27.56 -16.43
N ALA A 152 -5.23 26.68 -16.79
CA ALA A 152 -6.64 27.02 -16.84
C ALA A 152 -7.25 27.06 -15.43
N GLN A 153 -7.92 28.17 -15.08
CA GLN A 153 -8.58 28.31 -13.79
C GLN A 153 -9.94 27.60 -13.77
N SER A 154 -10.08 26.59 -12.91
CA SER A 154 -11.30 26.43 -12.09
C SER A 154 -11.04 27.08 -10.73
N THR A 155 -11.99 27.85 -10.21
CA THR A 155 -11.74 28.73 -9.06
C THR A 155 -11.84 28.03 -7.71
N ASP A 156 -10.75 28.16 -6.95
CA ASP A 156 -10.61 28.07 -5.49
C ASP A 156 -11.82 28.67 -4.71
N GLU A 157 -12.34 27.92 -3.74
CA GLU A 157 -12.97 28.46 -2.52
C GLU A 157 -12.39 27.77 -1.28
N THR A 158 -12.08 28.57 -0.26
CA THR A 158 -11.12 28.24 0.80
C THR A 158 -11.75 27.65 2.08
N GLU A 159 -10.90 27.05 2.93
CA GLU A 159 -11.27 26.63 4.29
C GLU A 159 -11.71 27.80 5.21
N SER A 160 -12.96 28.24 5.10
CA SER A 160 -13.73 28.71 6.26
C SER A 160 -15.21 28.85 5.92
N ASN A 161 -16.05 27.93 6.42
CA ASN A 161 -17.48 28.16 6.57
C ASN A 161 -18.05 27.37 7.76
N SER A 162 -18.49 28.11 8.77
CA SER A 162 -19.46 27.63 9.77
C SER A 162 -20.86 27.63 9.15
N ASP A 163 -21.70 26.64 9.50
CA ASP A 163 -23.02 26.33 8.93
C ASP A 163 -23.80 27.54 8.33
N GLY A 164 -24.12 27.48 7.03
CA GLY A 164 -24.83 28.56 6.33
C GLY A 164 -25.27 28.22 4.90
N ASP A 165 -24.38 28.46 3.92
CA ASP A 165 -24.77 28.64 2.52
C ASP A 165 -24.31 27.54 1.55
N GLY A 166 -25.20 26.57 1.28
CA GLY A 166 -25.41 25.96 -0.05
C GLY A 166 -24.35 25.04 -0.69
N VAL A 167 -23.08 25.12 -0.33
CA VAL A 167 -22.00 24.30 -0.92
C VAL A 167 -21.77 23.05 -0.06
N ALA A 168 -21.84 21.86 -0.67
CA ALA A 168 -21.56 20.61 0.01
C ALA A 168 -20.07 20.48 0.33
N ASN A 169 -19.73 19.80 1.44
CA ASN A 169 -18.35 19.42 1.72
C ASN A 169 -17.85 18.48 0.60
N PRO A 170 -16.64 18.66 0.03
CA PRO A 170 -16.13 17.80 -1.05
C PRO A 170 -16.08 16.30 -0.71
N TYR A 171 -15.97 15.95 0.58
CA TYR A 171 -16.00 14.56 1.08
C TYR A 171 -17.42 14.02 1.30
N SER A 172 -18.47 14.85 1.26
CA SER A 172 -19.86 14.38 1.30
C SER A 172 -20.20 13.71 -0.03
N PRO A 173 -20.73 12.48 -0.04
CA PRO A 173 -21.29 11.91 -1.25
C PRO A 173 -22.53 12.72 -1.68
N VAL A 174 -22.71 12.87 -2.99
CA VAL A 174 -23.73 13.77 -3.58
C VAL A 174 -24.68 13.03 -4.53
N ASN A 175 -25.98 13.33 -4.41
CA ASN A 175 -27.00 12.75 -5.26
C ASN A 175 -26.99 13.40 -6.66
N VAL A 176 -26.98 12.56 -7.70
CA VAL A 176 -26.94 12.94 -9.12
C VAL A 176 -27.99 12.15 -9.92
N THR A 177 -28.17 12.52 -11.19
CA THR A 177 -28.86 11.67 -12.18
C THR A 177 -27.91 10.58 -12.66
N CYS A 178 -28.39 9.34 -12.75
CA CYS A 178 -27.64 8.21 -13.27
C CYS A 178 -27.28 8.39 -14.76
N SER A 179 -26.13 7.87 -15.21
CA SER A 179 -25.73 7.87 -16.62
C SER A 179 -26.30 6.67 -17.40
N ALA A 180 -26.66 5.60 -16.70
CA ALA A 180 -27.32 4.40 -17.18
C ALA A 180 -28.40 3.95 -16.18
N ASP A 181 -29.40 3.20 -16.63
CA ASP A 181 -30.50 2.72 -15.78
C ASP A 181 -30.08 1.54 -14.87
N VAL A 182 -29.06 0.77 -15.30
CA VAL A 182 -28.44 -0.35 -14.58
C VAL A 182 -26.97 0.01 -14.32
N LEU A 183 -26.51 -0.17 -13.08
CA LEU A 183 -25.13 0.13 -12.64
C LEU A 183 -24.31 -1.11 -12.26
N VAL A 184 -24.94 -2.28 -12.16
CA VAL A 184 -24.29 -3.56 -11.86
C VAL A 184 -24.35 -4.46 -13.10
N ARG A 185 -23.20 -4.98 -13.51
CA ARG A 185 -23.09 -6.03 -14.54
C ARG A 185 -22.79 -7.38 -13.90
N GLU A 186 -23.00 -8.45 -14.65
CA GLU A 186 -22.48 -9.78 -14.33
C GLU A 186 -20.93 -9.81 -14.38
N GLY A 187 -20.33 -10.76 -13.70
CA GLY A 187 -18.89 -11.04 -13.69
C GLY A 187 -18.41 -11.88 -14.88
N ASP A 188 -19.11 -11.86 -16.01
CA ASP A 188 -18.88 -12.69 -17.21
C ASP A 188 -17.69 -12.24 -18.09
N GLY A 189 -16.68 -11.61 -17.48
CA GLY A 189 -15.45 -11.11 -18.11
C GLY A 189 -15.10 -9.67 -17.71
N LEU A 190 -14.17 -9.04 -18.42
CA LEU A 190 -13.78 -7.64 -18.15
C LEU A 190 -14.83 -6.63 -18.65
N SER A 191 -14.94 -5.47 -17.99
CA SER A 191 -15.77 -4.37 -18.49
C SER A 191 -15.24 -3.79 -19.79
N GLU A 192 -16.15 -3.15 -20.54
CA GLU A 192 -15.82 -2.37 -21.73
C GLU A 192 -14.79 -1.26 -21.43
N GLY A 193 -14.85 -0.66 -20.23
CA GLY A 193 -13.88 0.35 -19.80
C GLY A 193 -12.48 -0.21 -19.64
N GLU A 194 -12.33 -1.37 -18.98
CA GLU A 194 -11.05 -2.06 -18.86
C GLU A 194 -10.53 -2.51 -20.25
N LYS A 195 -11.36 -3.19 -21.06
CA LYS A 195 -11.02 -3.63 -22.42
C LYS A 195 -10.44 -2.51 -23.30
N ASN A 196 -11.16 -1.38 -23.43
CA ASN A 196 -10.70 -0.26 -24.24
C ASN A 196 -9.41 0.39 -23.71
N TYR A 197 -9.23 0.43 -22.38
CA TYR A 197 -7.99 0.92 -21.78
C TYR A 197 -6.81 0.01 -22.11
N ILE A 198 -7.00 -1.31 -22.01
CA ILE A 198 -5.95 -2.31 -22.21
C ILE A 198 -5.53 -2.37 -23.69
N GLU A 199 -6.48 -2.31 -24.64
CA GLU A 199 -6.18 -2.21 -26.07
C GLU A 199 -5.32 -0.97 -26.39
N ALA A 200 -5.73 0.21 -25.92
CA ALA A 200 -4.99 1.46 -26.11
C ALA A 200 -3.65 1.50 -25.33
N LYS A 201 -3.55 0.75 -24.21
CA LYS A 201 -2.31 0.58 -23.43
C LYS A 201 -1.32 -0.35 -24.14
N GLN A 202 -1.78 -1.39 -24.82
CA GLN A 202 -0.94 -2.38 -25.52
C GLN A 202 -0.14 -1.74 -26.67
N GLU A 203 -0.69 -0.70 -27.31
CA GLU A 203 0.07 0.16 -28.22
C GLU A 203 1.37 0.71 -27.60
N GLN A 204 1.41 0.97 -26.29
CA GLN A 204 2.59 1.48 -25.60
C GLN A 204 3.43 0.38 -24.97
N THR A 205 2.81 -0.62 -24.32
CA THR A 205 3.56 -1.69 -23.66
C THR A 205 4.41 -2.45 -24.68
N ASN A 206 3.88 -2.78 -25.87
CA ASN A 206 4.64 -3.42 -26.93
C ASN A 206 5.87 -2.60 -27.34
N LYS A 207 5.74 -1.27 -27.50
CA LYS A 207 6.87 -0.38 -27.86
C LYS A 207 7.95 -0.37 -26.78
N PHE A 208 7.58 -0.33 -25.50
CA PHE A 208 8.54 -0.41 -24.39
C PHE A 208 9.11 -1.82 -24.19
N LEU A 209 8.33 -2.87 -24.46
CA LEU A 209 8.74 -4.26 -24.33
C LEU A 209 9.74 -4.68 -25.41
N ILE A 210 9.50 -4.31 -26.67
CA ILE A 210 10.47 -4.46 -27.77
C ILE A 210 11.79 -3.76 -27.40
N SER A 211 11.71 -2.55 -26.84
CA SER A 211 12.90 -1.81 -26.37
C SER A 211 13.61 -2.50 -25.20
N PHE A 212 12.87 -3.03 -24.23
CA PHE A 212 13.42 -3.76 -23.09
C PHE A 212 14.11 -5.06 -23.54
N LEU A 213 13.46 -5.87 -24.37
CA LEU A 213 14.01 -7.14 -24.85
C LEU A 213 15.26 -6.94 -25.71
N ASN A 214 15.28 -5.92 -26.57
CA ASN A 214 16.45 -5.58 -27.39
C ASN A 214 17.60 -4.93 -26.59
N ASN A 215 17.31 -3.97 -25.70
CA ASN A 215 18.33 -3.10 -25.11
C ASN A 215 18.67 -3.37 -23.63
N ARG A 216 17.83 -4.09 -22.89
CA ARG A 216 18.01 -4.42 -21.47
C ARG A 216 18.22 -5.93 -21.26
N ALA A 217 17.33 -6.76 -21.78
CA ALA A 217 17.49 -8.22 -21.74
C ALA A 217 18.55 -8.71 -22.74
N ASN A 218 18.62 -8.08 -23.92
CA ASN A 218 19.61 -8.32 -24.98
C ASN A 218 19.70 -9.82 -25.34
N LEU A 219 18.56 -10.41 -25.72
CA LEU A 219 18.45 -11.84 -26.03
C LEU A 219 19.19 -12.20 -27.35
N SER A 220 19.96 -13.29 -27.33
CA SER A 220 20.88 -13.67 -28.41
C SER A 220 20.17 -14.28 -29.62
N ASN A 221 20.22 -13.60 -30.76
CA ASN A 221 19.58 -14.00 -32.03
C ASN A 221 18.04 -14.00 -31.97
N PHE A 222 17.46 -13.27 -31.02
CA PHE A 222 16.02 -13.08 -30.88
C PHE A 222 15.59 -11.79 -31.58
N ASP A 223 14.50 -11.82 -32.35
CA ASP A 223 13.90 -10.64 -32.97
C ASP A 223 12.66 -10.22 -32.17
N ALA A 224 12.85 -9.30 -31.23
CA ALA A 224 11.77 -8.84 -30.37
C ALA A 224 10.67 -8.06 -31.13
N GLU A 225 11.01 -7.42 -32.26
CA GLU A 225 10.04 -6.64 -33.03
C GLU A 225 9.09 -7.56 -33.78
N SER A 226 9.60 -8.57 -34.48
CA SER A 226 8.76 -9.61 -35.09
C SER A 226 8.03 -10.45 -34.05
N PHE A 227 8.71 -10.92 -32.99
CA PHE A 227 8.08 -11.80 -31.99
C PHE A 227 6.87 -11.15 -31.30
N ILE A 228 6.86 -9.83 -31.10
CA ILE A 228 5.73 -9.13 -30.49
C ILE A 228 4.69 -8.73 -31.55
N ASN A 229 5.09 -8.12 -32.67
CA ASN A 229 4.15 -7.58 -33.65
C ASN A 229 3.49 -8.64 -34.55
N ASP A 230 4.15 -9.78 -34.80
CA ASP A 230 3.54 -10.86 -35.60
C ASP A 230 2.51 -11.67 -34.78
N ASN A 231 2.45 -11.48 -33.46
CA ASN A 231 1.54 -12.16 -32.54
C ASN A 231 0.45 -11.25 -31.95
N SER A 232 0.58 -9.92 -32.06
CA SER A 232 -0.30 -8.95 -31.38
C SER A 232 -1.78 -8.98 -31.80
N ASP A 233 -2.08 -9.58 -32.94
CA ASP A 233 -3.46 -9.79 -33.44
C ASP A 233 -4.15 -11.02 -32.79
N GLU A 234 -3.37 -11.94 -32.18
CA GLU A 234 -3.88 -13.12 -31.46
C GLU A 234 -3.75 -12.95 -29.94
N HIS A 235 -2.58 -12.54 -29.45
CA HIS A 235 -2.33 -12.29 -28.03
C HIS A 235 -1.17 -11.31 -27.80
N ASN A 236 -1.42 -10.25 -27.02
CA ASN A 236 -0.39 -9.29 -26.60
C ASN A 236 0.20 -9.67 -25.24
N ILE A 237 1.54 -9.75 -25.17
CA ILE A 237 2.26 -10.14 -23.96
C ILE A 237 1.90 -9.18 -22.81
N THR A 238 1.25 -9.72 -21.79
CA THR A 238 0.61 -8.96 -20.73
C THR A 238 1.33 -9.19 -19.40
N ILE A 239 1.86 -8.09 -18.85
CA ILE A 239 2.70 -8.08 -17.66
C ILE A 239 1.93 -7.48 -16.49
N GLY A 240 1.79 -8.23 -15.40
CA GLY A 240 1.20 -7.77 -14.15
C GLY A 240 2.26 -7.48 -13.08
N LEU A 241 2.10 -6.40 -12.34
CA LEU A 241 2.88 -6.09 -11.13
C LEU A 241 1.98 -6.21 -9.89
N SER A 242 2.40 -6.92 -8.85
CA SER A 242 1.60 -7.17 -7.64
C SER A 242 2.37 -6.81 -6.37
N PHE A 243 1.83 -5.88 -5.57
CA PHE A 243 2.49 -5.31 -4.39
C PHE A 243 1.75 -5.64 -3.09
N SER A 244 2.48 -6.26 -2.16
CA SER A 244 1.89 -6.80 -0.94
C SER A 244 1.46 -5.76 0.10
N GLY A 245 0.71 -6.21 1.10
CA GLY A 245 0.50 -5.49 2.35
C GLY A 245 1.72 -5.50 3.27
N GLY A 246 1.63 -4.71 4.35
CA GLY A 246 2.74 -4.48 5.29
C GLY A 246 2.97 -3.02 5.69
N GLY A 247 2.00 -2.13 5.47
CA GLY A 247 2.10 -0.70 5.80
C GLY A 247 3.28 0.00 5.14
N TYR A 248 3.93 0.90 5.86
CA TYR A 248 5.06 1.69 5.35
C TYR A 248 6.25 0.87 4.84
N ARG A 249 6.51 -0.31 5.43
CA ARG A 249 7.54 -1.24 4.95
C ARG A 249 7.27 -1.63 3.50
N ALA A 250 6.06 -2.13 3.24
CA ALA A 250 5.65 -2.56 1.91
C ALA A 250 5.54 -1.39 0.92
N MET A 251 5.01 -0.24 1.37
CA MET A 251 4.94 0.96 0.55
C MET A 251 6.33 1.42 0.07
N LEU A 252 7.32 1.47 0.97
CA LEU A 252 8.65 1.99 0.68
C LEU A 252 9.53 0.99 -0.08
N ALA A 253 9.52 -0.28 0.30
CA ALA A 253 10.27 -1.30 -0.43
C ALA A 253 9.66 -1.55 -1.82
N GLY A 254 8.33 -1.60 -1.93
CA GLY A 254 7.62 -1.60 -3.23
C GLY A 254 7.98 -0.39 -4.10
N ALA A 255 8.07 0.81 -3.52
CA ALA A 255 8.50 2.00 -4.24
C ALA A 255 9.96 1.90 -4.74
N GLY A 256 10.82 1.21 -3.99
CA GLY A 256 12.16 0.81 -4.45
C GLY A 256 12.12 -0.06 -5.69
N SER A 257 11.29 -1.11 -5.67
CA SER A 257 11.11 -1.99 -6.82
C SER A 257 10.53 -1.28 -8.03
N ILE A 258 9.49 -0.43 -7.84
CA ILE A 258 8.95 0.45 -8.89
C ILE A 258 10.07 1.31 -9.51
N LEU A 259 10.89 1.95 -8.66
CA LEU A 259 12.00 2.78 -9.11
C LEU A 259 13.01 1.99 -9.97
N ALA A 260 13.27 0.73 -9.63
CA ALA A 260 14.14 -0.17 -10.40
C ALA A 260 13.56 -0.63 -11.76
N LEU A 261 12.25 -0.51 -11.96
CA LEU A 261 11.57 -0.81 -13.23
C LEU A 261 11.32 0.43 -14.12
N ASP A 262 11.47 1.63 -13.56
CA ASP A 262 11.02 2.90 -14.16
C ASP A 262 12.10 3.53 -15.07
N ASN A 263 11.87 3.64 -16.38
CA ASN A 263 12.82 4.30 -17.28
C ASN A 263 12.96 5.82 -17.07
N ARG A 264 12.09 6.43 -16.26
CA ARG A 264 12.20 7.85 -15.89
C ARG A 264 13.42 8.11 -14.99
N PHE A 265 13.84 7.11 -14.21
CA PHE A 265 15.03 7.17 -13.36
C PHE A 265 16.25 6.60 -14.09
N GLU A 266 17.18 7.49 -14.46
CA GLU A 266 18.27 7.16 -15.40
C GLU A 266 19.20 6.02 -14.93
N ASP A 267 19.43 5.87 -13.62
CA ASP A 267 20.27 4.78 -13.12
C ASP A 267 19.66 3.39 -13.37
N SER A 268 18.32 3.29 -13.54
CA SER A 268 17.65 2.03 -13.91
C SER A 268 17.77 1.67 -15.38
N ASN A 269 17.99 2.66 -16.25
CA ASN A 269 18.30 2.45 -17.66
C ASN A 269 19.69 1.81 -17.87
N THR A 270 20.53 1.75 -16.84
CA THR A 270 21.83 1.06 -16.85
C THR A 270 21.90 -0.09 -15.85
N ASN A 271 21.59 0.15 -14.57
CA ASN A 271 21.91 -0.73 -13.44
C ASN A 271 20.70 -1.48 -12.85
N ALA A 272 19.52 -1.41 -13.49
CA ALA A 272 18.34 -2.19 -13.12
C ALA A 272 17.51 -2.52 -14.37
N LEU A 273 16.17 -2.48 -14.29
CA LEU A 273 15.25 -2.99 -15.31
C LEU A 273 14.40 -1.86 -15.92
N GLY A 274 14.98 -0.66 -16.03
CA GLY A 274 14.33 0.54 -16.54
C GLY A 274 13.61 0.30 -17.88
N GLY A 275 12.31 0.57 -17.89
CA GLY A 275 11.40 0.39 -19.03
C GLY A 275 10.38 -0.73 -18.81
N LEU A 276 10.62 -1.65 -17.89
CA LEU A 276 9.67 -2.72 -17.57
C LEU A 276 8.37 -2.19 -16.93
N LEU A 277 8.44 -1.09 -16.17
CA LEU A 277 7.23 -0.40 -15.64
C LEU A 277 6.37 0.16 -16.78
N GLN A 278 7.00 0.76 -17.79
CA GLN A 278 6.31 1.30 -18.96
C GLN A 278 5.78 0.20 -19.90
N ALA A 279 6.43 -0.97 -19.90
CA ALA A 279 5.96 -2.20 -20.54
C ALA A 279 4.90 -2.96 -19.72
N SER A 280 4.57 -2.54 -18.50
CA SER A 280 3.60 -3.23 -17.65
C SER A 280 2.15 -2.85 -17.99
N THR A 281 1.29 -3.87 -18.04
CA THR A 281 -0.12 -3.73 -18.38
C THR A 281 -0.97 -3.45 -17.14
N TYR A 282 -0.73 -4.20 -16.05
CA TYR A 282 -1.49 -4.10 -14.79
C TYR A 282 -0.60 -3.75 -13.59
N LEU A 283 -1.16 -3.00 -12.63
CA LEU A 283 -0.53 -2.67 -11.35
C LEU A 283 -1.53 -2.92 -10.21
N VAL A 284 -1.23 -3.87 -9.32
CA VAL A 284 -2.14 -4.29 -8.25
C VAL A 284 -1.49 -4.09 -6.89
N GLY A 285 -2.26 -3.57 -5.92
CA GLY A 285 -1.78 -3.35 -4.56
C GLY A 285 -2.85 -3.58 -3.50
N LEU A 286 -2.44 -4.11 -2.35
CA LEU A 286 -3.29 -4.19 -1.15
C LEU A 286 -2.59 -3.58 0.07
N SER A 287 -3.34 -3.09 1.05
CA SER A 287 -2.83 -2.53 2.31
C SER A 287 -1.69 -1.51 2.08
N GLY A 288 -0.49 -1.73 2.63
CA GLY A 288 0.68 -0.88 2.38
C GLY A 288 1.07 -0.73 0.89
N GLY A 289 0.88 -1.77 0.08
CA GLY A 289 1.00 -1.71 -1.38
C GLY A 289 -0.07 -0.85 -2.04
N SER A 290 -1.31 -0.84 -1.51
CA SER A 290 -2.37 0.06 -2.00
C SER A 290 -2.03 1.53 -1.78
N TRP A 291 -1.31 1.86 -0.70
CA TRP A 291 -0.85 3.22 -0.44
C TRP A 291 0.17 3.68 -1.49
N MET A 292 1.08 2.79 -1.90
CA MET A 292 2.04 3.07 -2.96
C MET A 292 1.31 3.25 -4.30
N VAL A 293 0.48 2.29 -4.71
CA VAL A 293 -0.27 2.35 -5.97
C VAL A 293 -1.15 3.61 -6.01
N GLY A 294 -1.91 3.87 -4.95
CA GLY A 294 -2.70 5.09 -4.80
C GLY A 294 -1.88 6.37 -4.88
N THR A 295 -0.76 6.47 -4.15
CA THR A 295 0.16 7.63 -4.22
C THR A 295 0.60 7.88 -5.65
N LEU A 296 1.09 6.87 -6.36
CA LEU A 296 1.64 7.04 -7.71
C LEU A 296 0.53 7.43 -8.70
N VAL A 297 -0.60 6.71 -8.68
CA VAL A 297 -1.73 6.90 -9.61
C VAL A 297 -2.40 8.26 -9.43
N LEU A 298 -2.80 8.61 -8.20
CA LEU A 298 -3.67 9.77 -7.94
C LEU A 298 -2.96 11.13 -8.11
N ASN A 299 -1.63 11.16 -7.96
CA ASN A 299 -0.81 12.35 -8.22
C ASN A 299 -0.37 12.41 -9.71
N ASP A 300 -1.31 12.17 -10.64
CA ASP A 300 -1.12 12.12 -12.11
C ASP A 300 0.12 11.33 -12.58
N TRP A 301 0.30 10.12 -12.04
CA TRP A 301 1.43 9.21 -12.31
C TRP A 301 2.82 9.74 -11.93
N ILE A 302 2.93 10.42 -10.77
CA ILE A 302 4.22 10.85 -10.20
C ILE A 302 5.24 9.69 -10.14
N SER A 303 6.52 9.96 -10.40
CA SER A 303 7.59 8.98 -10.23
C SER A 303 8.11 8.95 -8.79
N VAL A 304 8.63 7.80 -8.35
CA VAL A 304 9.30 7.69 -7.04
C VAL A 304 10.51 8.63 -6.97
N GLU A 305 11.22 8.86 -8.08
CA GLU A 305 12.28 9.89 -8.15
C GLU A 305 11.76 11.30 -7.85
N ASN A 306 10.56 11.68 -8.33
CA ASN A 306 9.99 13.01 -8.10
C ASN A 306 9.53 13.23 -6.66
N ILE A 307 9.07 12.17 -5.97
CA ILE A 307 8.80 12.23 -4.52
C ILE A 307 10.13 12.38 -3.76
N LEU A 308 11.13 11.55 -4.08
CA LEU A 308 12.45 11.59 -3.47
C LEU A 308 13.13 12.96 -3.67
N ASN A 309 13.16 13.48 -4.90
CA ASN A 309 13.88 14.71 -5.24
C ASN A 309 13.22 15.98 -4.67
N GLY A 310 12.02 15.88 -4.09
CA GLY A 310 11.30 16.97 -3.45
C GLY A 310 10.43 17.80 -4.39
N SER A 311 10.09 17.28 -5.58
CA SER A 311 9.13 17.93 -6.50
C SER A 311 7.70 17.92 -5.97
N SER A 312 7.39 17.01 -5.05
CA SER A 312 6.18 17.00 -4.20
C SER A 312 6.60 17.05 -2.73
N GLN A 313 5.65 17.35 -1.83
CA GLN A 313 5.85 17.31 -0.37
C GLN A 313 5.21 16.08 0.31
N ILE A 314 4.62 15.18 -0.47
CA ILE A 314 4.14 13.88 0.02
C ILE A 314 5.30 12.99 0.51
N TRP A 315 5.00 12.02 1.36
CA TRP A 315 6.00 11.19 2.06
C TRP A 315 7.01 11.99 2.92
N ASP A 316 6.61 13.11 3.51
CA ASP A 316 7.15 13.46 4.84
C ASP A 316 6.65 12.41 5.83
N LEU A 317 7.54 11.51 6.26
CA LEU A 317 7.27 10.44 7.21
C LEU A 317 7.92 10.69 8.57
N GLU A 318 8.65 11.79 8.75
CA GLU A 318 9.29 12.11 10.03
C GLU A 318 8.24 12.57 11.05
N ALA A 319 7.18 13.21 10.57
CA ALA A 319 5.92 13.34 11.28
C ALA A 319 5.06 12.07 11.11
N SER A 320 4.43 11.61 12.19
CA SER A 320 3.55 10.44 12.13
C SER A 320 2.23 10.76 11.46
N ILE A 321 1.61 9.79 10.77
CA ILE A 321 0.26 9.91 10.18
C ILE A 321 -0.83 10.37 11.18
N LEU A 322 -0.66 10.03 12.47
CA LEU A 322 -1.55 10.46 13.56
C LEU A 322 -1.27 11.90 14.02
N ASN A 323 -0.08 12.42 13.77
CA ASN A 323 0.38 13.74 14.21
C ASN A 323 1.28 14.35 13.13
N PRO A 324 0.71 14.72 11.96
CA PRO A 324 1.47 15.12 10.78
C PRO A 324 2.17 16.48 10.93
N ASN A 325 2.14 17.11 12.11
CA ASN A 325 2.78 18.38 12.43
C ASN A 325 3.29 18.34 13.89
N SER A 326 4.39 17.62 14.11
CA SER A 326 4.99 17.30 15.44
C SER A 326 5.61 18.51 16.18
N GLY A 327 4.82 19.55 16.40
CA GLY A 327 5.21 20.77 17.12
C GLY A 327 4.22 21.92 17.01
N ASP A 328 3.42 21.99 15.94
CA ASP A 328 2.35 22.98 15.81
C ASP A 328 0.98 22.40 16.12
N LEU A 329 0.54 22.68 17.36
CA LEU A 329 -0.79 22.30 17.83
C LEU A 329 -1.93 23.03 17.10
N ILE A 330 -1.67 24.13 16.37
CA ILE A 330 -2.71 24.82 15.57
C ILE A 330 -2.98 24.05 14.28
N THR A 331 -1.94 23.59 13.57
CA THR A 331 -2.10 22.78 12.37
C THR A 331 -2.58 21.36 12.70
N LEU A 332 -2.16 20.78 13.84
CA LEU A 332 -2.76 19.56 14.37
C LEU A 332 -4.26 19.73 14.70
N ALA A 333 -4.65 20.89 15.25
CA ALA A 333 -6.06 21.21 15.48
C ALA A 333 -6.86 21.36 14.18
N ARG A 334 -6.28 22.00 13.15
CA ARG A 334 -6.90 22.13 11.82
C ARG A 334 -7.11 20.75 11.19
N PHE A 335 -6.07 19.91 11.15
CA PHE A 335 -6.14 18.53 10.64
C PHE A 335 -7.29 17.74 11.28
N TYR A 336 -7.33 17.62 12.61
CA TYR A 336 -8.39 16.87 13.27
C TYR A 336 -9.78 17.53 13.19
N THR A 337 -9.85 18.86 13.07
CA THR A 337 -11.14 19.54 12.80
C THR A 337 -11.61 19.24 11.38
N GLY A 338 -10.71 19.21 10.38
CA GLY A 338 -11.01 18.82 9.00
C GLY A 338 -11.49 17.37 8.90
N VAL A 339 -10.79 16.43 9.55
CA VAL A 339 -11.22 15.02 9.66
C VAL A 339 -12.60 14.92 10.30
N GLY A 340 -12.83 15.53 11.48
CA GLY A 340 -14.14 15.51 12.13
C GLY A 340 -15.25 16.14 11.29
N THR A 341 -14.95 17.23 10.58
CA THR A 341 -15.90 17.89 9.67
C THR A 341 -16.24 17.00 8.48
N ALA A 342 -15.28 16.26 7.93
CA ALA A 342 -15.51 15.29 6.86
C ALA A 342 -16.46 14.15 7.30
N ILE A 343 -16.21 13.54 8.47
CA ILE A 343 -17.09 12.51 9.07
C ILE A 343 -18.51 13.05 9.27
N VAL A 344 -18.64 14.20 9.94
CA VAL A 344 -19.95 14.83 10.18
C VAL A 344 -20.66 15.19 8.87
N SER A 345 -19.93 15.60 7.83
CA SER A 345 -20.53 15.95 6.54
C SER A 345 -20.98 14.74 5.72
N LYS A 346 -20.26 13.60 5.78
CA LYS A 346 -20.71 12.32 5.17
C LYS A 346 -21.95 11.77 5.89
N ASN A 347 -21.98 11.85 7.23
CA ASN A 347 -23.16 11.51 8.03
C ASN A 347 -24.37 12.40 7.71
N ARG A 348 -24.18 13.74 7.63
CA ARG A 348 -25.24 14.70 7.27
C ARG A 348 -25.78 14.49 5.86
N ALA A 349 -24.99 13.93 4.95
CA ALA A 349 -25.43 13.53 3.61
C ALA A 349 -26.23 12.21 3.61
N GLY A 350 -26.36 11.52 4.75
CA GLY A 350 -27.14 10.30 4.92
C GLY A 350 -26.35 8.99 4.83
N PHE A 351 -25.01 9.06 4.74
CA PHE A 351 -24.14 7.90 4.55
C PHE A 351 -23.45 7.50 5.85
N ASN A 352 -23.32 6.20 6.08
CA ASN A 352 -22.58 5.67 7.22
C ASN A 352 -21.08 5.96 7.11
N THR A 353 -20.47 6.19 8.27
CA THR A 353 -19.03 6.31 8.51
C THR A 353 -18.56 5.25 9.52
N SER A 354 -17.28 4.91 9.41
CA SER A 354 -16.53 3.88 10.13
C SER A 354 -15.18 4.43 10.61
N ALA A 355 -14.40 3.64 11.37
CA ALA A 355 -13.01 3.99 11.69
C ALA A 355 -12.16 4.17 10.42
N THR A 356 -12.45 3.42 9.36
CA THR A 356 -11.77 3.48 8.06
C THR A 356 -11.90 4.84 7.38
N ASP A 357 -12.98 5.60 7.62
CA ASP A 357 -13.11 6.97 7.12
C ASP A 357 -12.08 7.90 7.76
N ILE A 358 -11.86 7.78 9.08
CA ILE A 358 -10.83 8.54 9.82
C ILE A 358 -9.43 8.16 9.30
N TRP A 359 -9.17 6.86 9.16
CA TRP A 359 -7.91 6.35 8.62
C TRP A 359 -7.66 6.85 7.19
N GLY A 360 -8.66 6.76 6.32
CA GLY A 360 -8.60 7.21 4.93
C GLY A 360 -8.30 8.70 4.79
N ARG A 361 -8.90 9.56 5.62
CA ARG A 361 -8.54 10.99 5.66
C ARG A 361 -7.07 11.20 6.08
N ALA A 362 -6.58 10.44 7.06
CA ALA A 362 -5.19 10.53 7.52
C ALA A 362 -4.19 10.09 6.44
N LEU A 363 -4.47 8.99 5.73
CA LEU A 363 -3.70 8.53 4.57
C LEU A 363 -3.61 9.61 3.48
N SER A 364 -4.75 10.21 3.10
CA SER A 364 -4.77 11.24 2.06
C SER A 364 -3.85 12.43 2.35
N HIS A 365 -3.79 12.90 3.60
CA HIS A 365 -2.96 14.04 3.99
C HIS A 365 -1.44 13.78 3.92
N GLN A 366 -1.00 12.52 3.81
CA GLN A 366 0.42 12.15 3.72
C GLN A 366 0.84 11.66 2.33
N PHE A 367 -0.15 11.31 1.48
CA PHE A 367 0.04 10.65 0.18
C PHE A 367 -0.51 11.40 -1.04
N LEU A 368 -1.40 12.39 -0.87
CA LEU A 368 -2.01 13.13 -1.97
C LEU A 368 -1.60 14.60 -1.92
N ASP A 369 -1.03 15.11 -3.02
CA ASP A 369 -0.53 16.48 -3.16
C ASP A 369 -1.68 17.44 -3.52
N ASP A 370 -2.67 17.48 -2.63
CA ASP A 370 -3.92 18.25 -2.76
C ASP A 370 -4.17 19.08 -1.51
N SER A 371 -4.55 20.35 -1.70
CA SER A 371 -4.70 21.33 -0.60
C SER A 371 -5.88 21.05 0.33
N SER A 372 -6.86 20.24 -0.09
CA SER A 372 -7.93 19.72 0.79
C SER A 372 -7.54 18.41 1.49
N GLY A 373 -6.31 17.93 1.30
CA GLY A 373 -5.87 16.59 1.66
C GLY A 373 -6.68 15.53 0.92
N GLY A 374 -6.94 15.72 -0.38
CA GLY A 374 -7.69 14.80 -1.22
C GLY A 374 -9.15 14.58 -0.78
N ALA A 375 -9.80 15.58 -0.20
CA ALA A 375 -11.21 15.47 0.19
C ALA A 375 -12.14 15.31 -1.04
N ASN A 376 -11.80 15.96 -2.16
CA ASN A 376 -12.52 15.87 -3.43
C ASN A 376 -11.94 14.82 -4.41
N LEU A 377 -10.87 14.10 -4.05
CA LEU A 377 -10.25 13.10 -4.91
C LEU A 377 -10.94 11.74 -4.71
N THR A 378 -11.33 11.11 -5.81
CA THR A 378 -12.04 9.81 -5.81
C THR A 378 -11.27 8.78 -6.63
N TRP A 379 -11.48 7.48 -6.40
CA TRP A 379 -10.79 6.44 -7.18
C TRP A 379 -11.30 6.40 -8.64
N SER A 380 -12.59 6.65 -8.86
CA SER A 380 -13.14 6.88 -10.21
C SER A 380 -12.57 8.12 -10.90
N SER A 381 -12.13 9.15 -10.16
CA SER A 381 -11.53 10.35 -10.76
C SER A 381 -10.20 10.09 -11.48
N VAL A 382 -9.57 8.92 -11.27
CA VAL A 382 -8.41 8.45 -12.05
C VAL A 382 -8.73 8.41 -13.55
N ARG A 383 -9.98 8.10 -13.95
CA ARG A 383 -10.47 8.20 -15.34
C ARG A 383 -10.24 9.57 -15.97
N ASN A 384 -10.12 10.62 -15.15
CA ASN A 384 -9.96 12.00 -15.60
C ASN A 384 -8.51 12.50 -15.69
N LEU A 385 -7.54 11.79 -15.12
CA LEU A 385 -6.13 12.17 -15.09
C LEU A 385 -5.49 12.15 -16.49
N THR A 386 -4.47 12.99 -16.69
CA THR A 386 -3.76 13.10 -17.97
C THR A 386 -3.04 11.79 -18.29
N SER A 387 -2.28 11.30 -17.32
CA SER A 387 -1.49 10.07 -17.39
C SER A 387 -2.32 8.80 -17.62
N PHE A 388 -3.59 8.80 -17.20
CA PHE A 388 -4.54 7.72 -17.48
C PHE A 388 -5.10 7.83 -18.90
N LYS A 389 -5.58 9.01 -19.32
CA LYS A 389 -6.09 9.27 -20.68
C LYS A 389 -5.03 9.06 -21.78
N ASP A 390 -3.77 9.35 -21.45
CA ASP A 390 -2.61 9.10 -22.31
C ASP A 390 -2.05 7.67 -22.14
N HIS A 391 -2.73 6.78 -21.41
CA HIS A 391 -2.37 5.37 -21.18
C HIS A 391 -0.91 5.13 -20.70
N SER A 392 -0.33 6.11 -20.01
CA SER A 392 1.07 6.08 -19.59
C SER A 392 1.30 5.20 -18.36
N MET A 393 0.32 5.13 -17.45
CA MET A 393 0.32 4.20 -16.31
C MET A 393 -0.16 2.79 -16.70
N PRO A 394 0.16 1.73 -15.94
CA PRO A 394 -0.56 0.46 -16.00
C PRO A 394 -1.98 0.59 -15.46
N TYR A 395 -2.90 -0.25 -15.92
CA TYR A 395 -4.26 -0.33 -15.37
C TYR A 395 -4.19 -0.77 -13.91
N SER A 396 -4.70 0.07 -13.01
CA SER A 396 -4.41 -0.03 -11.58
C SER A 396 -5.60 -0.57 -10.78
N ILE A 397 -5.38 -1.58 -9.94
CA ILE A 397 -6.42 -2.26 -9.14
C ILE A 397 -6.00 -2.27 -7.67
N LEU A 398 -6.90 -1.86 -6.79
CA LEU A 398 -6.73 -2.03 -5.34
C LEU A 398 -7.58 -3.21 -4.86
N VAL A 399 -7.10 -3.95 -3.86
CA VAL A 399 -7.77 -5.17 -3.36
C VAL A 399 -8.17 -5.03 -1.90
N ALA A 400 -9.39 -5.47 -1.57
CA ALA A 400 -9.93 -5.61 -0.23
C ALA A 400 -10.55 -7.03 -0.07
N ASN A 401 -10.86 -7.45 1.15
CA ASN A 401 -11.64 -8.66 1.40
C ASN A 401 -13.05 -8.30 1.88
N GLY A 402 -14.09 -8.95 1.37
CA GLY A 402 -15.43 -8.88 1.95
C GLY A 402 -15.63 -9.93 3.05
N LYS A 403 -16.32 -9.56 4.13
CA LYS A 403 -16.74 -10.46 5.22
C LYS A 403 -18.23 -10.82 5.07
N THR A 404 -18.56 -12.11 4.98
CA THR A 404 -19.94 -12.62 4.74
C THR A 404 -20.75 -12.87 6.02
N ILE A 405 -20.09 -12.85 7.19
CA ILE A 405 -20.66 -13.08 8.52
C ILE A 405 -20.09 -12.00 9.46
N GLU A 406 -20.84 -11.56 10.48
CA GLU A 406 -20.37 -10.58 11.48
C GLU A 406 -19.41 -11.14 12.54
N ASP A 407 -18.98 -12.41 12.41
CA ASP A 407 -18.06 -13.08 13.33
C ASP A 407 -16.59 -12.70 13.06
N THR A 408 -15.75 -12.82 14.08
CA THR A 408 -14.31 -12.46 14.03
C THR A 408 -13.43 -13.48 13.31
N GLU A 409 -13.98 -14.58 12.78
CA GLU A 409 -13.19 -15.65 12.14
C GLU A 409 -13.11 -15.49 10.62
N ILE A 410 -11.90 -15.15 10.18
CA ILE A 410 -11.53 -15.00 8.76
C ILE A 410 -11.14 -16.37 8.22
N SER A 411 -11.86 -16.84 7.20
CA SER A 411 -11.67 -18.14 6.58
C SER A 411 -12.08 -18.11 5.12
N SER A 412 -11.59 -19.04 4.32
CA SER A 412 -12.02 -19.23 2.93
C SER A 412 -13.50 -19.66 2.76
N ASN A 413 -14.28 -19.78 3.84
CA ASN A 413 -15.74 -19.94 3.79
C ASN A 413 -16.50 -18.70 4.30
N SER A 414 -15.81 -17.72 4.91
CA SER A 414 -16.39 -16.51 5.50
C SER A 414 -15.93 -15.21 4.82
N THR A 415 -14.96 -15.27 3.90
CA THR A 415 -14.54 -14.13 3.08
C THR A 415 -14.48 -14.42 1.58
N PHE A 416 -14.40 -13.34 0.80
CA PHE A 416 -14.21 -13.29 -0.64
C PHE A 416 -13.35 -12.09 -0.99
N ILE A 417 -12.65 -12.12 -2.12
CA ILE A 417 -11.79 -11.03 -2.59
C ILE A 417 -12.63 -10.01 -3.34
N VAL A 418 -12.39 -8.72 -3.15
CA VAL A 418 -13.04 -7.62 -3.87
C VAL A 418 -11.98 -6.78 -4.57
N GLU A 419 -12.13 -6.65 -5.89
CA GLU A 419 -11.36 -5.73 -6.72
C GLU A 419 -11.97 -4.32 -6.65
N ILE A 420 -11.12 -3.30 -6.73
CA ILE A 420 -11.52 -1.90 -6.81
C ILE A 420 -10.63 -1.22 -7.87
N SER A 421 -11.13 -1.10 -9.10
CA SER A 421 -10.47 -0.40 -10.20
C SER A 421 -11.06 1.00 -10.41
N PRO A 422 -10.40 1.87 -11.19
CA PRO A 422 -10.97 3.15 -11.62
C PRO A 422 -12.33 3.01 -12.29
N TYR A 423 -12.63 1.91 -13.00
CA TYR A 423 -13.93 1.70 -13.65
C TYR A 423 -14.95 1.03 -12.74
N GLU A 424 -14.56 0.01 -11.97
CA GLU A 424 -15.53 -0.85 -11.29
C GLU A 424 -15.00 -1.53 -10.03
N SER A 425 -15.92 -1.95 -9.17
CA SER A 425 -15.61 -2.75 -7.98
C SER A 425 -16.54 -3.94 -7.87
N GLY A 426 -16.01 -5.10 -7.49
CA GLY A 426 -16.72 -6.36 -7.57
C GLY A 426 -15.79 -7.57 -7.53
N ASN A 427 -16.30 -8.74 -7.92
CA ASN A 427 -15.50 -9.94 -8.14
C ASN A 427 -16.18 -10.94 -9.08
N PHE A 428 -15.41 -11.90 -9.59
CA PHE A 428 -15.85 -12.87 -10.60
C PHE A 428 -16.57 -14.09 -10.00
N ASP A 429 -16.35 -14.41 -8.71
CA ASP A 429 -16.88 -15.62 -8.06
C ASP A 429 -18.15 -15.39 -7.21
N THR A 430 -17.99 -14.75 -6.05
CA THR A 430 -18.95 -14.67 -4.94
C THR A 430 -20.03 -13.64 -5.19
N LEU A 431 -19.60 -12.48 -5.68
CA LEU A 431 -20.47 -11.43 -6.18
C LEU A 431 -20.91 -11.76 -7.62
N ASN A 432 -20.07 -12.43 -8.42
CA ASN A 432 -20.25 -12.61 -9.86
C ASN A 432 -20.77 -11.32 -10.52
N ALA A 433 -20.24 -10.18 -10.08
CA ALA A 433 -20.85 -8.89 -10.35
C ALA A 433 -19.88 -7.75 -10.06
N PHE A 434 -20.04 -6.69 -10.84
CA PHE A 434 -19.27 -5.46 -10.72
C PHE A 434 -20.19 -4.24 -10.79
N VAL A 435 -20.00 -3.29 -9.87
CA VAL A 435 -20.64 -1.97 -9.86
C VAL A 435 -19.66 -0.91 -10.34
N ASP A 436 -20.13 0.08 -11.11
CA ASP A 436 -19.29 1.24 -11.48
C ASP A 436 -18.80 1.99 -10.22
N THR A 437 -17.48 2.14 -10.07
CA THR A 437 -16.82 2.78 -8.91
C THR A 437 -17.27 4.22 -8.69
N GLU A 438 -17.62 4.97 -9.74
CA GLU A 438 -18.12 6.35 -9.65
C GLU A 438 -19.48 6.43 -8.92
N TYR A 439 -20.22 5.32 -8.90
CA TYR A 439 -21.57 5.22 -8.37
C TYR A 439 -21.71 4.40 -7.08
N LEU A 440 -20.60 4.09 -6.40
CA LEU A 440 -20.62 3.54 -5.05
C LEU A 440 -21.45 4.41 -4.09
N GLY A 441 -22.12 3.77 -3.13
CA GLY A 441 -23.09 4.43 -2.24
C GLY A 441 -24.46 4.72 -2.88
N SER A 442 -24.67 4.46 -4.18
CA SER A 442 -26.01 4.49 -4.77
C SER A 442 -26.90 3.41 -4.16
N SER A 443 -28.17 3.73 -3.87
CA SER A 443 -29.14 2.71 -3.44
C SER A 443 -29.57 1.91 -4.66
N LEU A 444 -29.05 0.68 -4.77
CA LEU A 444 -29.36 -0.25 -5.86
C LEU A 444 -30.31 -1.35 -5.38
N GLU A 445 -31.17 -1.82 -6.28
CA GLU A 445 -32.01 -3.02 -6.10
C GLU A 445 -31.94 -3.81 -7.41
N ASP A 446 -31.36 -5.01 -7.37
CA ASP A 446 -30.99 -5.81 -8.57
C ASP A 446 -30.18 -5.00 -9.63
N GLY A 447 -29.32 -4.10 -9.15
CA GLY A 447 -28.47 -3.25 -9.99
C GLY A 447 -29.13 -2.00 -10.59
N GLU A 448 -30.45 -1.85 -10.52
CA GLU A 448 -31.17 -0.65 -10.96
C GLU A 448 -31.12 0.48 -9.92
N SER A 449 -31.21 1.73 -10.37
CA SER A 449 -31.48 2.87 -9.47
C SER A 449 -32.23 4.02 -10.14
N HIS A 450 -32.93 4.81 -9.33
CA HIS A 450 -33.60 6.05 -9.75
C HIS A 450 -32.87 7.31 -9.29
N GLN A 451 -31.85 7.18 -8.43
CA GLN A 451 -31.04 8.28 -7.92
C GLN A 451 -29.65 7.76 -7.56
N CYS A 452 -28.66 8.18 -8.33
CA CYS A 452 -27.28 7.76 -8.15
C CYS A 452 -26.53 8.70 -7.21
N VAL A 453 -25.45 8.19 -6.61
CA VAL A 453 -24.54 8.90 -5.71
C VAL A 453 -23.18 9.01 -6.37
N ARG A 454 -22.43 10.09 -6.09
CA ARG A 454 -21.01 10.24 -6.45
C ARG A 454 -20.20 10.71 -5.24
N ASN A 455 -18.87 10.66 -5.32
CA ASN A 455 -17.93 11.01 -4.25
C ASN A 455 -17.94 10.09 -3.01
N TYR A 456 -18.64 8.96 -3.05
CA TYR A 456 -18.53 7.93 -2.00
C TYR A 456 -17.16 7.25 -2.02
N ASP A 457 -16.62 7.05 -3.22
CA ASP A 457 -15.36 6.40 -3.55
C ASP A 457 -14.15 7.33 -3.32
N ASN A 458 -14.19 8.17 -2.27
CA ASN A 458 -13.07 9.04 -1.91
C ASN A 458 -11.78 8.21 -1.82
N ALA A 459 -10.72 8.66 -2.49
CA ALA A 459 -9.53 7.85 -2.71
C ALA A 459 -8.81 7.47 -1.41
N GLY A 460 -8.88 8.34 -0.38
CA GLY A 460 -8.44 8.01 0.98
C GLY A 460 -9.23 6.88 1.60
N PHE A 461 -10.56 6.89 1.48
CA PHE A 461 -11.44 5.83 1.98
C PHE A 461 -11.22 4.50 1.24
N ILE A 462 -10.92 4.51 -0.07
CA ILE A 462 -10.57 3.29 -0.82
C ILE A 462 -9.22 2.71 -0.37
N MET A 463 -8.15 3.52 -0.28
CA MET A 463 -6.87 3.08 0.31
C MET A 463 -7.03 2.63 1.77
N GLY A 464 -7.88 3.31 2.53
CA GLY A 464 -8.24 2.95 3.90
C GLY A 464 -8.96 1.60 3.98
N THR A 465 -9.88 1.32 3.05
CA THR A 465 -10.58 0.02 2.93
C THR A 465 -9.59 -1.11 2.71
N SER A 466 -8.68 -0.94 1.76
CA SER A 466 -7.62 -1.91 1.46
C SER A 466 -6.62 -2.10 2.62
N SER A 467 -6.62 -1.21 3.62
CA SER A 467 -5.71 -1.21 4.78
C SER A 467 -6.39 -1.14 6.15
N SER A 468 -7.64 -1.62 6.26
CA SER A 468 -8.49 -1.36 7.44
C SER A 468 -7.99 -2.01 8.74
N VAL A 469 -7.06 -2.96 8.69
CA VAL A 469 -6.34 -3.51 9.85
C VAL A 469 -5.66 -2.40 10.68
N PHE A 470 -5.28 -1.29 10.05
CA PHE A 470 -4.72 -0.12 10.73
C PHE A 470 -5.74 0.63 11.60
N ASN A 471 -7.02 0.30 11.56
CA ASN A 471 -7.97 0.78 12.57
C ASN A 471 -7.63 0.24 13.98
N GLU A 472 -6.88 -0.87 14.11
CA GLU A 472 -6.32 -1.31 15.41
C GLU A 472 -5.39 -0.28 16.05
N VAL A 473 -4.75 0.60 15.27
CA VAL A 473 -3.95 1.74 15.77
C VAL A 473 -4.81 2.63 16.67
N PHE A 474 -6.09 2.81 16.33
CA PHE A 474 -7.01 3.62 17.11
C PHE A 474 -7.44 2.94 18.42
N ALA A 475 -7.57 1.62 18.42
CA ALA A 475 -7.80 0.86 19.66
C ALA A 475 -6.58 0.92 20.61
N ASN A 476 -5.37 0.99 20.04
CA ASN A 476 -4.10 0.94 20.77
C ASN A 476 -3.34 2.28 20.81
N LEU A 477 -4.05 3.43 20.73
CA LEU A 477 -3.43 4.78 20.75
C LEU A 477 -2.47 5.02 21.91
N ASP A 478 -2.67 4.34 23.04
CA ASP A 478 -1.85 4.48 24.25
C ASP A 478 -0.40 3.95 24.08
N ASP A 479 -0.11 3.17 23.04
CA ASP A 479 1.26 2.72 22.69
C ASP A 479 2.04 3.75 21.83
N TYR A 480 1.40 4.83 21.39
CA TYR A 480 2.01 5.91 20.59
C TYR A 480 2.22 7.20 21.41
N ASP A 481 3.30 7.94 21.13
CA ASP A 481 3.73 9.17 21.86
C ASP A 481 2.82 10.42 21.62
N VAL A 482 1.56 10.17 21.27
CA VAL A 482 0.54 11.15 20.91
C VAL A 482 -0.75 11.00 21.74
N SER A 483 -0.91 9.87 22.43
CA SER A 483 -2.07 9.49 23.25
C SER A 483 -2.62 10.63 24.12
N THR A 484 -1.77 11.27 24.93
CA THR A 484 -2.20 12.28 25.92
C THR A 484 -2.81 13.57 25.33
N VAL A 485 -2.60 13.82 24.03
CA VAL A 485 -3.18 14.97 23.31
C VAL A 485 -4.31 14.51 22.38
N LEU A 486 -4.11 13.39 21.67
CA LEU A 486 -5.03 12.95 20.62
C LEU A 486 -6.19 12.12 21.13
N ARG A 487 -6.03 11.33 22.19
CA ARG A 487 -7.08 10.40 22.66
C ARG A 487 -8.42 11.11 22.91
N PRO A 488 -8.51 12.28 23.59
CA PRO A 488 -9.79 12.99 23.75
C PRO A 488 -10.36 13.59 22.46
N ILE A 489 -9.51 13.88 21.46
CA ILE A 489 -9.93 14.37 20.14
C ILE A 489 -10.50 13.20 19.34
N PHE A 490 -9.80 12.07 19.35
CA PHE A 490 -10.21 10.83 18.71
C PHE A 490 -11.50 10.27 19.33
N ASP A 491 -11.58 10.18 20.67
CA ASP A 491 -12.79 9.78 21.40
C ASP A 491 -14.01 10.64 20.97
N GLN A 492 -13.79 11.94 20.73
CA GLN A 492 -14.83 12.88 20.28
C GLN A 492 -15.22 12.71 18.80
N ILE A 493 -14.28 12.40 17.89
CA ILE A 493 -14.59 12.10 16.48
C ILE A 493 -15.24 10.72 16.36
N MET A 494 -14.74 9.71 17.07
CA MET A 494 -15.32 8.38 17.14
C MET A 494 -16.75 8.40 17.74
N SER A 495 -17.07 9.36 18.61
CA SER A 495 -18.45 9.54 19.11
C SER A 495 -19.49 9.98 18.07
N VAL A 496 -19.08 10.34 16.84
CA VAL A 496 -19.99 10.57 15.70
C VAL A 496 -19.79 9.56 14.56
N VAL A 497 -18.90 8.57 14.71
CA VAL A 497 -18.78 7.48 13.74
C VAL A 497 -19.99 6.55 13.89
N THR A 498 -20.65 6.22 12.77
CA THR A 498 -21.95 5.52 12.82
C THR A 498 -21.86 4.01 13.01
N ASP A 499 -20.74 3.39 12.67
CA ASP A 499 -20.46 1.98 12.92
C ASP A 499 -19.13 1.85 13.66
N THR A 500 -19.18 1.29 14.87
CA THR A 500 -18.02 1.13 15.76
C THR A 500 -17.36 -0.25 15.65
N LYS A 501 -17.65 -1.04 14.60
CA LYS A 501 -16.87 -2.24 14.27
C LYS A 501 -15.42 -1.84 13.99
N GLY A 502 -14.50 -2.44 14.74
CA GLY A 502 -13.13 -1.93 14.87
C GLY A 502 -12.24 -2.12 13.65
N ASP A 503 -12.59 -3.05 12.76
CA ASP A 503 -11.78 -3.56 11.64
C ASP A 503 -12.41 -3.29 10.26
N VAL A 504 -13.67 -2.83 10.20
CA VAL A 504 -14.50 -2.84 8.98
C VAL A 504 -14.62 -1.48 8.31
N ALA A 505 -14.41 -1.46 7.00
CA ALA A 505 -14.87 -0.41 6.10
C ALA A 505 -16.33 -0.68 5.69
N VAL A 506 -17.21 0.27 5.97
CA VAL A 506 -18.66 0.12 5.79
C VAL A 506 -19.10 0.67 4.43
N TYR A 507 -19.67 -0.19 3.59
CA TYR A 507 -20.23 0.16 2.29
C TYR A 507 -21.76 0.08 2.38
N LYS A 508 -22.38 1.25 2.53
CA LYS A 508 -23.82 1.38 2.81
C LYS A 508 -24.42 2.58 2.06
N PRO A 509 -25.45 2.38 1.23
CA PRO A 509 -26.07 1.10 0.85
C PRO A 509 -25.11 0.11 0.17
N ASN A 510 -25.39 -1.19 0.33
CA ASN A 510 -24.70 -2.27 -0.38
C ASN A 510 -25.03 -2.21 -1.89
N PRO A 511 -24.05 -2.09 -2.79
CA PRO A 511 -24.32 -2.05 -4.24
C PRO A 511 -24.84 -3.39 -4.81
N PHE A 512 -24.62 -4.52 -4.12
CA PHE A 512 -25.08 -5.84 -4.55
C PHE A 512 -26.38 -6.29 -3.86
N PHE A 513 -27.12 -5.34 -3.26
CA PHE A 513 -28.39 -5.64 -2.58
C PHE A 513 -29.45 -6.16 -3.58
N GLN A 514 -29.99 -7.34 -3.28
CA GLN A 514 -30.87 -8.12 -4.17
C GLN A 514 -30.32 -8.37 -5.59
N SER A 515 -28.99 -8.32 -5.79
CA SER A 515 -28.35 -8.66 -7.07
C SER A 515 -28.67 -10.12 -7.46
N SER A 516 -29.25 -10.30 -8.64
CA SER A 516 -29.58 -11.61 -9.22
C SER A 516 -28.35 -12.44 -9.64
N TYR A 517 -27.17 -11.81 -9.77
CA TYR A 517 -25.91 -12.47 -10.10
C TYR A 517 -25.18 -13.06 -8.88
N ALA A 518 -25.32 -12.43 -7.71
CA ALA A 518 -24.47 -12.70 -6.55
C ALA A 518 -24.92 -13.95 -5.77
N GLN A 519 -23.95 -14.81 -5.46
CA GLN A 519 -24.21 -16.21 -5.10
C GLN A 519 -24.37 -16.46 -3.58
N ILE A 520 -24.26 -15.42 -2.74
CA ILE A 520 -24.29 -15.54 -1.28
C ILE A 520 -25.44 -14.72 -0.65
N ASP A 521 -26.39 -15.46 -0.04
CA ASP A 521 -27.56 -14.93 0.67
C ASP A 521 -27.23 -13.82 1.68
N THR A 522 -26.12 -13.94 2.42
CA THR A 522 -25.75 -12.97 3.47
C THR A 522 -25.22 -11.64 2.92
N ILE A 523 -24.90 -11.57 1.63
CA ILE A 523 -24.58 -10.33 0.93
C ILE A 523 -25.87 -9.74 0.34
N VAL A 524 -26.58 -10.49 -0.50
CA VAL A 524 -27.73 -9.95 -1.27
C VAL A 524 -28.91 -9.55 -0.39
N ASN A 525 -29.11 -10.20 0.76
CA ASN A 525 -30.15 -9.82 1.72
C ASN A 525 -29.70 -8.74 2.73
N ASN A 526 -28.44 -8.27 2.66
CA ASN A 526 -27.89 -7.28 3.58
C ASN A 526 -27.76 -5.91 2.93
N ASN A 527 -28.27 -4.87 3.58
CA ASN A 527 -28.16 -3.48 3.12
C ASN A 527 -26.77 -2.86 3.35
N THR A 528 -25.83 -3.62 3.91
CA THR A 528 -24.47 -3.21 4.24
C THR A 528 -23.49 -4.24 3.69
N LEU A 529 -22.53 -3.79 2.88
CA LEU A 529 -21.36 -4.57 2.49
C LEU A 529 -20.22 -4.22 3.48
N SER A 530 -19.56 -5.23 4.03
CA SER A 530 -18.47 -5.08 5.00
C SER A 530 -17.16 -5.50 4.36
N LEU A 531 -16.27 -4.54 4.09
CA LEU A 531 -14.95 -4.78 3.49
C LEU A 531 -13.84 -4.55 4.52
N VAL A 532 -12.72 -5.26 4.37
CA VAL A 532 -11.53 -5.20 5.22
C VAL A 532 -10.22 -5.30 4.43
N ASP A 533 -9.07 -5.24 5.11
CA ASP A 533 -7.74 -5.27 4.50
C ASP A 533 -7.58 -6.45 3.53
N GLY A 534 -6.99 -6.20 2.35
CA GLY A 534 -6.82 -7.22 1.31
C GLY A 534 -5.94 -8.40 1.72
N GLY A 535 -5.07 -8.24 2.72
CA GLY A 535 -4.18 -9.29 3.23
C GLY A 535 -4.76 -10.12 4.38
N GLU A 536 -5.92 -9.75 4.95
CA GLU A 536 -6.52 -10.45 6.10
C GLU A 536 -6.87 -11.93 5.82
N ASN A 537 -7.08 -12.31 4.56
CA ASN A 537 -7.32 -13.70 4.14
C ASN A 537 -6.02 -14.54 3.98
N GLY A 538 -4.85 -13.97 4.28
CA GLY A 538 -3.53 -14.60 4.12
C GLY A 538 -2.87 -14.38 2.75
N GLN A 539 -3.61 -13.96 1.73
CA GLN A 539 -3.09 -13.65 0.39
C GLN A 539 -2.53 -12.22 0.32
N ASN A 540 -1.55 -11.94 1.19
CA ASN A 540 -1.02 -10.59 1.39
C ASN A 540 -0.34 -9.98 0.15
N VAL A 541 0.07 -10.78 -0.85
CA VAL A 541 0.38 -10.38 -2.22
C VAL A 541 -0.89 -10.55 -3.08
N PRO A 542 -1.43 -9.49 -3.69
CA PRO A 542 -2.69 -9.56 -4.42
C PRO A 542 -2.52 -10.23 -5.79
N PHE A 543 -2.54 -11.56 -5.80
CA PHE A 543 -2.50 -12.37 -7.02
C PHE A 543 -3.84 -12.43 -7.75
N TYR A 544 -4.95 -12.57 -7.00
CA TYR A 544 -6.29 -12.85 -7.55
C TYR A 544 -6.67 -12.03 -8.80
N PRO A 545 -6.46 -10.70 -8.87
CA PRO A 545 -6.83 -9.96 -10.07
C PRO A 545 -6.00 -10.33 -11.29
N LEU A 546 -4.73 -10.69 -11.12
CA LEU A 546 -3.81 -11.02 -12.20
C LEU A 546 -3.89 -12.48 -12.67
N ILE A 547 -4.64 -13.34 -11.95
CA ILE A 547 -4.87 -14.74 -12.32
C ILE A 547 -6.29 -14.96 -12.87
N GLN A 548 -7.01 -13.88 -13.16
CA GLN A 548 -8.24 -13.90 -13.94
C GLN A 548 -7.89 -14.14 -15.41
N THR A 549 -8.44 -15.20 -15.99
CA THR A 549 -8.10 -15.67 -17.33
C THR A 549 -8.48 -14.67 -18.42
N ASP A 550 -9.56 -13.92 -18.23
CA ASP A 550 -9.99 -12.82 -19.11
C ASP A 550 -8.96 -11.68 -19.23
N ARG A 551 -8.00 -11.56 -18.29
CA ARG A 551 -6.91 -10.58 -18.37
C ARG A 551 -5.69 -11.07 -19.15
N GLY A 552 -5.61 -12.36 -19.49
CA GLY A 552 -4.55 -12.94 -20.33
C GLY A 552 -3.13 -12.72 -19.83
N VAL A 553 -2.91 -12.66 -18.50
CA VAL A 553 -1.59 -12.30 -17.94
C VAL A 553 -0.57 -13.43 -18.17
N ASP A 554 0.52 -13.12 -18.86
CA ASP A 554 1.59 -14.07 -19.16
C ASP A 554 2.58 -14.23 -18.00
N VAL A 555 2.88 -13.10 -17.33
CA VAL A 555 3.87 -13.02 -16.27
C VAL A 555 3.46 -12.03 -15.18
N ILE A 556 3.64 -12.43 -13.92
CA ILE A 556 3.39 -11.61 -12.75
C ILE A 556 4.71 -11.38 -12.01
N PHE A 557 5.10 -10.12 -11.83
CA PHE A 557 6.16 -9.72 -10.90
C PHE A 557 5.53 -9.44 -9.53
N ALA A 558 5.80 -10.31 -8.57
CA ALA A 558 5.16 -10.35 -7.26
C ALA A 558 6.14 -9.88 -6.17
N PHE A 559 5.77 -8.81 -5.46
CA PHE A 559 6.61 -8.11 -4.49
C PHE A 559 6.13 -8.38 -3.07
N ASP A 560 6.71 -9.41 -2.44
CA ASP A 560 6.37 -9.84 -1.10
C ASP A 560 7.18 -9.06 -0.05
N ASN A 561 6.47 -8.20 0.67
CA ASN A 561 6.98 -7.37 1.76
C ASN A 561 6.28 -7.72 3.09
N SER A 562 5.76 -8.94 3.22
CA SER A 562 5.08 -9.45 4.41
C SER A 562 5.98 -9.50 5.66
N ALA A 563 5.41 -9.79 6.83
CA ALA A 563 6.09 -9.81 8.13
C ALA A 563 5.75 -11.10 8.91
N ASP A 564 5.88 -12.23 8.22
CA ASP A 564 5.35 -13.53 8.66
C ASP A 564 6.25 -14.21 9.72
N THR A 565 7.53 -13.82 9.75
CA THR A 565 8.52 -14.28 10.72
C THR A 565 8.59 -13.38 11.95
N GLU A 566 9.10 -13.89 13.09
CA GLU A 566 9.38 -13.09 14.30
C GLU A 566 10.30 -11.88 14.05
N GLN A 567 11.01 -11.85 12.92
CA GLN A 567 11.91 -10.77 12.51
C GLN A 567 11.29 -9.81 11.47
N ASN A 568 9.99 -9.91 11.16
CA ASN A 568 9.26 -9.14 10.13
C ASN A 568 9.79 -9.32 8.69
N TRP A 569 10.34 -10.49 8.36
CA TRP A 569 10.60 -10.91 6.98
C TRP A 569 9.48 -11.81 6.45
N PRO A 570 9.24 -11.88 5.12
CA PRO A 570 8.29 -12.80 4.52
C PRO A 570 8.70 -14.27 4.66
N ASN A 571 7.74 -15.19 4.53
CA ASN A 571 7.99 -16.64 4.53
C ASN A 571 7.28 -17.42 3.41
N GLY A 572 6.63 -16.76 2.44
CA GLY A 572 5.90 -17.43 1.36
C GLY A 572 4.49 -17.91 1.74
N THR A 573 3.95 -17.51 2.90
CA THR A 573 2.54 -17.78 3.26
C THR A 573 1.59 -17.23 2.20
N SER A 574 1.88 -16.07 1.59
CA SER A 574 0.98 -15.47 0.60
C SER A 574 0.75 -16.33 -0.66
N PHE A 575 1.81 -16.83 -1.30
CA PHE A 575 1.64 -17.74 -2.44
C PHE A 575 1.06 -19.09 -1.98
N THR A 576 1.31 -19.49 -0.73
CA THR A 576 0.79 -20.73 -0.15
C THR A 576 -0.73 -20.67 0.02
N GLU A 577 -1.29 -19.58 0.55
CA GLU A 577 -2.74 -19.40 0.66
C GLU A 577 -3.40 -19.13 -0.70
N THR A 578 -2.72 -18.45 -1.64
CA THR A 578 -3.22 -18.29 -3.02
C THR A 578 -3.32 -19.65 -3.73
N TYR A 579 -2.27 -20.48 -3.63
CA TYR A 579 -2.28 -21.84 -4.19
C TYR A 579 -3.37 -22.71 -3.58
N LYS A 580 -3.67 -22.58 -2.28
CA LYS A 580 -4.81 -23.27 -1.64
C LYS A 580 -6.16 -22.70 -2.08
N TRP A 581 -6.26 -21.38 -2.31
CA TRP A 581 -7.51 -20.70 -2.67
C TRP A 581 -8.11 -21.23 -3.97
N GLN A 582 -7.28 -21.51 -4.99
CA GLN A 582 -7.76 -22.04 -6.28
C GLN A 582 -8.57 -23.35 -6.14
N PHE A 583 -8.34 -24.12 -5.07
CA PHE A 583 -9.05 -25.38 -4.78
C PHE A 583 -10.33 -25.20 -3.93
N THR A 584 -10.77 -23.96 -3.71
CA THR A 584 -12.06 -23.61 -3.10
C THR A 584 -13.11 -23.34 -4.18
N ASN A 585 -14.39 -23.22 -3.80
CA ASN A 585 -15.44 -22.85 -4.76
C ASN A 585 -15.18 -21.45 -5.35
N GLN A 586 -14.67 -20.52 -4.54
CA GLN A 586 -14.36 -19.13 -4.93
C GLN A 586 -13.03 -18.99 -5.68
N GLY A 587 -12.26 -20.07 -5.83
CA GLY A 587 -11.04 -20.12 -6.64
C GLY A 587 -11.20 -20.87 -7.96
N LYS A 588 -12.42 -21.33 -8.29
CA LYS A 588 -12.68 -21.99 -9.57
C LYS A 588 -12.60 -20.96 -10.70
N GLY A 589 -11.82 -21.27 -11.75
CA GLY A 589 -11.54 -20.36 -12.86
C GLY A 589 -10.25 -19.54 -12.70
N THR A 590 -9.64 -19.50 -11.51
CA THR A 590 -8.39 -18.76 -11.26
C THR A 590 -7.21 -19.70 -10.98
N PRO A 591 -6.60 -20.33 -12.01
CA PRO A 591 -5.51 -21.28 -11.82
C PRO A 591 -4.23 -20.59 -11.34
N PHE A 592 -3.50 -21.26 -10.46
CA PHE A 592 -2.25 -20.78 -9.88
C PHE A 592 -1.21 -21.91 -9.84
N PRO A 593 0.03 -21.68 -10.32
CA PRO A 593 0.99 -22.76 -10.51
C PRO A 593 1.45 -23.37 -9.18
N TYR A 594 2.05 -24.56 -9.24
CA TYR A 594 2.67 -25.17 -8.06
C TYR A 594 3.72 -24.24 -7.44
N VAL A 595 3.73 -24.21 -6.11
CA VAL A 595 4.61 -23.43 -5.26
C VAL A 595 5.11 -24.29 -4.10
N PRO A 596 6.28 -23.97 -3.47
CA PRO A 596 6.78 -24.71 -2.32
C PRO A 596 5.86 -24.61 -1.10
N THR A 597 6.07 -25.49 -0.12
CA THR A 597 5.57 -25.24 1.25
C THR A 597 6.39 -24.14 1.93
N VAL A 598 5.83 -23.48 2.96
CA VAL A 598 6.57 -22.52 3.80
C VAL A 598 7.84 -23.15 4.41
N ASP A 599 7.79 -24.41 4.83
CA ASP A 599 8.96 -25.13 5.37
C ASP A 599 10.04 -25.33 4.29
N THR A 600 9.65 -25.72 3.07
CA THR A 600 10.55 -25.83 1.91
C THR A 600 11.19 -24.46 1.60
N TYR A 601 10.36 -23.41 1.51
CA TYR A 601 10.77 -22.05 1.17
C TYR A 601 11.79 -21.48 2.16
N LEU A 602 11.58 -21.70 3.47
CA LEU A 602 12.50 -21.25 4.51
C LEU A 602 13.78 -22.10 4.64
N SER A 603 13.76 -23.38 4.23
CA SER A 603 14.89 -24.31 4.44
C SER A 603 15.83 -24.46 3.24
N GLU A 604 15.35 -24.19 2.02
CA GLU A 604 16.15 -24.22 0.79
C GLU A 604 16.76 -22.85 0.41
N ASP A 605 16.71 -21.89 1.34
CA ASP A 605 17.20 -20.49 1.22
C ASP A 605 16.57 -19.69 0.05
N LEU A 606 15.35 -20.07 -0.33
CA LEU A 606 14.57 -19.58 -1.47
C LEU A 606 14.05 -18.12 -1.32
N LYS A 607 14.54 -17.39 -0.31
CA LYS A 607 14.12 -16.05 0.08
C LYS A 607 15.13 -14.94 -0.22
N GLU A 608 16.40 -15.29 -0.41
CA GLU A 608 17.49 -14.33 -0.69
C GLU A 608 17.76 -14.16 -2.21
N LYS A 609 16.87 -14.67 -3.08
CA LYS A 609 16.86 -14.38 -4.52
C LYS A 609 15.43 -14.47 -5.09
N PRO A 610 15.16 -13.87 -6.26
CA PRO A 610 13.92 -14.09 -7.01
C PRO A 610 13.72 -15.56 -7.39
N ILE A 611 12.47 -15.98 -7.59
CA ILE A 611 12.11 -17.35 -8.01
C ILE A 611 11.00 -17.31 -9.05
N PHE A 612 11.07 -18.23 -10.01
CA PHE A 612 10.03 -18.45 -11.02
C PHE A 612 9.14 -19.64 -10.61
N PHE A 613 7.83 -19.45 -10.57
CA PHE A 613 6.83 -20.52 -10.43
C PHE A 613 6.05 -20.70 -11.75
N GLY A 614 5.60 -21.93 -12.03
CA GLY A 614 4.83 -22.24 -13.24
C GLY A 614 5.65 -22.27 -14.54
N CYS A 615 6.97 -22.38 -14.45
CA CYS A 615 7.95 -22.19 -15.52
C CYS A 615 7.70 -22.97 -16.82
N ASN A 616 7.04 -24.12 -16.73
CA ASN A 616 6.65 -24.97 -17.85
C ASN A 616 5.14 -25.20 -17.78
N ALA A 617 4.39 -24.65 -18.74
CA ALA A 617 2.95 -24.84 -18.88
C ALA A 617 2.57 -26.33 -18.87
N SER A 618 3.27 -27.17 -19.64
CA SER A 618 2.96 -28.61 -19.76
C SER A 618 3.09 -29.45 -18.48
N ALA A 619 3.55 -28.87 -17.36
CA ALA A 619 3.51 -29.50 -16.05
C ALA A 619 2.18 -29.24 -15.30
N LEU A 620 1.36 -28.28 -15.75
CA LEU A 620 0.19 -27.74 -15.05
C LEU A 620 -1.14 -28.39 -15.45
N SER A 621 -1.15 -29.37 -16.36
CA SER A 621 -2.39 -29.99 -16.88
C SER A 621 -3.34 -30.51 -15.79
N ASN A 622 -2.82 -31.03 -14.67
CA ASN A 622 -3.64 -31.48 -13.53
C ASN A 622 -4.37 -30.34 -12.81
N ILE A 623 -3.86 -29.11 -12.89
CA ILE A 623 -4.51 -27.90 -12.35
C ILE A 623 -5.65 -27.49 -13.28
N ILE A 624 -5.43 -27.53 -14.59
CA ILE A 624 -6.47 -27.28 -15.60
C ILE A 624 -7.60 -28.31 -15.48
N GLU A 625 -7.27 -29.61 -15.33
CA GLU A 625 -8.25 -30.68 -15.11
C GLU A 625 -9.06 -30.47 -13.81
N PHE A 626 -8.47 -29.91 -12.75
CA PHE A 626 -9.22 -29.58 -11.52
C PHE A 626 -10.27 -28.48 -11.76
N HIS A 627 -9.97 -27.47 -12.58
CA HIS A 627 -10.92 -26.39 -12.84
C HIS A 627 -12.07 -26.79 -13.77
N ASP A 628 -11.93 -27.80 -14.64
CA ASP A 628 -12.98 -28.31 -15.54
C ASP A 628 -13.67 -27.18 -16.36
N GLU A 629 -12.89 -26.20 -16.82
CA GLU A 629 -13.33 -25.15 -17.73
C GLU A 629 -12.86 -25.44 -19.16
N LYS A 630 -13.73 -25.25 -20.15
CA LYS A 630 -13.54 -25.80 -21.51
C LYS A 630 -12.53 -25.05 -22.36
N ASP A 631 -12.38 -23.76 -22.11
CA ASP A 631 -11.62 -22.83 -22.93
C ASP A 631 -10.30 -22.44 -22.23
N LEU A 632 -9.96 -23.13 -21.13
CA LEU A 632 -8.77 -22.92 -20.31
C LEU A 632 -7.63 -23.87 -20.70
N ASN A 633 -6.42 -23.32 -20.88
CA ASN A 633 -5.23 -24.04 -21.32
C ASN A 633 -4.07 -23.85 -20.32
N GLU A 634 -3.04 -24.72 -20.37
CA GLU A 634 -1.89 -24.59 -19.48
C GLU A 634 -1.09 -23.29 -19.65
N THR A 635 -1.18 -22.66 -20.82
CA THR A 635 -0.51 -21.37 -21.14
C THR A 635 -1.19 -20.15 -20.51
N ASP A 636 -2.38 -20.34 -19.94
CA ASP A 636 -3.22 -19.25 -19.44
C ASP A 636 -3.04 -19.06 -17.93
N VAL A 637 -2.29 -19.98 -17.29
CA VAL A 637 -1.74 -19.82 -15.95
C VAL A 637 -0.50 -18.92 -16.04
N PRO A 638 -0.42 -17.75 -15.39
CA PRO A 638 0.75 -16.88 -15.48
C PRO A 638 2.02 -17.55 -14.92
N LEU A 639 3.18 -17.18 -15.48
CA LEU A 639 4.48 -17.42 -14.84
C LEU A 639 4.67 -16.40 -13.72
N ILE A 640 4.94 -16.85 -12.50
CA ILE A 640 5.16 -15.93 -11.36
C ILE A 640 6.65 -15.69 -11.18
N VAL A 641 7.10 -14.44 -11.29
CA VAL A 641 8.41 -13.99 -10.82
C VAL A 641 8.22 -13.44 -9.40
N TYR A 642 8.54 -14.24 -8.39
CA TYR A 642 8.40 -13.88 -6.99
C TYR A 642 9.67 -13.21 -6.45
N LEU A 643 9.52 -12.09 -5.75
CA LEU A 643 10.58 -11.38 -5.06
C LEU A 643 10.18 -11.12 -3.60
N SER A 644 10.87 -11.77 -2.67
CA SER A 644 10.76 -11.48 -1.24
C SER A 644 11.69 -10.33 -0.85
N ASN A 645 11.17 -9.41 -0.05
CA ASN A 645 11.97 -8.41 0.66
C ASN A 645 12.91 -9.14 1.65
N HIS A 646 14.22 -9.02 1.41
CA HIS A 646 15.30 -9.56 2.23
C HIS A 646 16.37 -8.47 2.41
N HIS A 647 17.52 -8.76 3.03
CA HIS A 647 18.55 -7.74 3.27
C HIS A 647 19.59 -7.68 2.13
N GLU A 648 19.50 -6.65 1.29
CA GLU A 648 20.53 -6.28 0.32
C GLU A 648 21.56 -5.34 0.99
N SER A 649 21.27 -4.03 1.08
CA SER A 649 22.12 -3.05 1.78
C SER A 649 21.51 -2.41 3.04
N TYR A 650 20.22 -2.65 3.31
CA TYR A 650 19.52 -2.01 4.43
C TYR A 650 18.48 -2.91 5.09
N LEU A 651 18.37 -2.84 6.42
CA LEU A 651 17.40 -3.63 7.20
C LEU A 651 15.98 -3.05 7.06
N ALA A 652 15.29 -3.46 5.98
CA ALA A 652 13.93 -3.05 5.65
C ALA A 652 12.83 -3.68 6.54
N ASN A 653 13.17 -4.59 7.45
CA ASN A 653 12.25 -5.42 8.24
C ASN A 653 11.61 -4.69 9.46
N PHE A 654 11.07 -3.49 9.22
CA PHE A 654 10.31 -2.74 10.21
C PHE A 654 8.95 -3.39 10.51
N SER A 655 8.44 -3.19 11.74
CA SER A 655 7.07 -3.58 12.09
C SER A 655 6.04 -2.88 11.19
N THR A 656 5.00 -3.62 10.79
CA THR A 656 3.87 -3.13 9.99
C THR A 656 3.21 -1.89 10.62
N PHE A 657 3.08 -1.86 11.95
CA PHE A 657 2.45 -0.76 12.69
C PHE A 657 3.42 0.39 13.08
N LYS A 658 4.60 0.48 12.45
CA LYS A 658 5.48 1.65 12.57
C LYS A 658 4.94 2.80 11.72
N LEU A 659 4.52 3.90 12.36
CA LEU A 659 3.79 5.01 11.73
C LEU A 659 4.58 6.32 11.55
N ALA A 660 5.91 6.29 11.70
CA ALA A 660 6.82 7.39 11.40
C ALA A 660 8.21 6.81 11.09
N TYR A 661 8.91 7.38 10.11
CA TYR A 661 10.23 6.95 9.61
C TYR A 661 11.12 8.18 9.46
N ASP A 662 12.36 8.14 9.96
CA ASP A 662 13.31 9.19 9.63
C ASP A 662 13.72 9.13 8.13
N ASN A 663 14.25 10.22 7.57
CA ASN A 663 14.59 10.25 6.14
C ASN A 663 15.66 9.21 5.72
N ALA A 664 16.50 8.71 6.62
CA ALA A 664 17.45 7.63 6.33
C ALA A 664 16.78 6.25 6.36
N GLU A 665 15.81 6.03 7.25
CA GLU A 665 14.96 4.83 7.23
C GLU A 665 14.07 4.79 5.98
N LYS A 666 13.49 5.94 5.60
CA LYS A 666 12.68 6.11 4.38
C LYS A 666 13.49 5.76 3.12
N THR A 667 14.64 6.43 2.95
CA THR A 667 15.49 6.24 1.75
C THR A 667 16.24 4.91 1.75
N GLY A 668 16.62 4.38 2.92
CA GLY A 668 17.21 3.05 3.05
C GLY A 668 16.26 1.92 2.68
N THR A 669 14.98 2.02 3.08
CA THR A 669 13.96 1.03 2.70
C THR A 669 13.67 1.04 1.19
N ILE A 670 13.56 2.23 0.58
CA ILE A 670 13.43 2.38 -0.87
C ILE A 670 14.68 1.84 -1.60
N ARG A 671 15.88 2.13 -1.10
CA ARG A 671 17.13 1.58 -1.66
C ARG A 671 17.14 0.05 -1.64
N ASN A 672 16.73 -0.57 -0.53
CA ASN A 672 16.73 -2.02 -0.41
C ASN A 672 15.76 -2.66 -1.42
N GLY A 673 14.55 -2.13 -1.58
CA GLY A 673 13.60 -2.61 -2.59
C GLY A 673 14.10 -2.46 -4.03
N TYR A 674 14.86 -1.41 -4.32
CA TYR A 674 15.55 -1.23 -5.60
C TYR A 674 16.61 -2.30 -5.83
N GLU A 675 17.43 -2.59 -4.82
CA GLU A 675 18.48 -3.61 -4.88
C GLU A 675 17.86 -5.01 -5.05
N VAL A 676 16.81 -5.36 -4.30
CA VAL A 676 16.08 -6.64 -4.42
C VAL A 676 15.55 -6.86 -5.84
N MET A 677 14.93 -5.86 -6.48
CA MET A 677 14.45 -5.99 -7.86
C MET A 677 15.59 -5.99 -8.90
N SER A 678 16.73 -5.39 -8.59
CA SER A 678 17.87 -5.28 -9.51
C SER A 678 18.96 -6.33 -9.31
N ARG A 679 18.83 -7.26 -8.34
CA ARG A 679 19.90 -8.20 -7.93
C ARG A 679 21.19 -7.45 -7.54
N GLY A 680 21.05 -6.57 -6.54
CA GLY A 680 22.13 -5.69 -6.09
C GLY A 680 22.71 -4.84 -7.22
N ASN A 681 21.90 -4.05 -7.92
CA ASN A 681 22.31 -3.20 -9.07
C ASN A 681 22.96 -3.99 -10.23
N LEU A 682 22.44 -5.19 -10.54
CA LEU A 682 22.98 -6.17 -11.49
C LEU A 682 24.40 -6.67 -11.14
N THR A 683 24.84 -6.51 -9.88
CA THR A 683 26.18 -6.96 -9.44
C THR A 683 26.19 -8.37 -8.87
N GLU A 684 25.05 -8.90 -8.40
CA GLU A 684 24.94 -10.31 -8.00
C GLU A 684 24.70 -11.23 -9.21
N ASP A 685 23.89 -10.80 -10.17
CA ASP A 685 23.72 -11.47 -11.47
C ASP A 685 23.62 -10.44 -12.60
N SER A 686 24.68 -10.35 -13.40
CA SER A 686 24.73 -9.47 -14.57
C SER A 686 23.80 -9.91 -15.71
N ASN A 687 23.25 -11.13 -15.65
CA ASN A 687 22.32 -11.68 -16.64
C ASN A 687 20.87 -11.55 -16.18
N TRP A 688 20.59 -10.94 -15.01
CA TRP A 688 19.24 -10.88 -14.45
C TRP A 688 18.23 -10.25 -15.41
N ALA A 689 18.61 -9.17 -16.12
CA ALA A 689 17.76 -8.57 -17.15
C ALA A 689 17.45 -9.52 -18.33
N THR A 690 18.42 -10.34 -18.74
CA THR A 690 18.23 -11.43 -19.73
C THR A 690 17.24 -12.47 -19.20
N CYS A 691 17.38 -12.88 -17.94
CA CYS A 691 16.50 -13.85 -17.30
C CYS A 691 15.07 -13.34 -17.10
N VAL A 692 14.90 -12.05 -16.79
CA VAL A 692 13.60 -11.36 -16.78
C VAL A 692 12.99 -11.35 -18.18
N GLY A 693 13.76 -11.03 -19.24
CA GLY A 693 13.30 -11.12 -20.62
C GLY A 693 12.84 -12.53 -21.02
N CYS A 694 13.60 -13.56 -20.63
CA CYS A 694 13.26 -14.96 -20.83
C CYS A 694 11.99 -15.40 -20.07
N ALA A 695 11.74 -14.86 -18.88
CA ALA A 695 10.52 -15.11 -18.13
C ALA A 695 9.30 -14.49 -18.82
N ILE A 696 9.44 -13.25 -19.31
CA ILE A 696 8.39 -12.50 -20.00
C ILE A 696 7.91 -13.20 -21.28
N ILE A 697 8.83 -13.67 -22.14
CA ILE A 697 8.43 -14.29 -23.42
C ILE A 697 7.90 -15.73 -23.27
N ARG A 698 8.04 -16.35 -22.10
CA ARG A 698 7.89 -17.80 -21.93
C ARG A 698 6.53 -18.33 -22.39
N ARG A 699 5.43 -17.68 -21.99
CA ARG A 699 4.08 -18.15 -22.35
C ARG A 699 3.80 -18.03 -23.85
N GLN A 700 4.27 -16.97 -24.50
CA GLN A 700 4.11 -16.85 -25.95
C GLN A 700 4.96 -17.88 -26.70
N GLN A 701 6.17 -18.19 -26.23
CA GLN A 701 6.95 -19.31 -26.78
C GLN A 701 6.21 -20.65 -26.63
N GLU A 702 5.59 -20.90 -25.47
CA GLU A 702 4.81 -22.12 -25.23
C GLU A 702 3.57 -22.22 -26.13
N ARG A 703 2.83 -21.13 -26.35
CA ARG A 703 1.70 -21.08 -27.32
C ARG A 703 2.15 -21.35 -28.76
N LEU A 704 3.33 -20.86 -29.15
CA LEU A 704 3.93 -21.07 -30.47
C LEU A 704 4.58 -22.47 -30.63
N GLY A 705 4.73 -23.24 -29.55
CA GLY A 705 5.47 -24.51 -29.56
C GLY A 705 6.98 -24.35 -29.73
N GLU A 706 7.53 -23.20 -29.32
CA GLU A 706 8.96 -22.91 -29.38
C GLU A 706 9.74 -23.43 -28.15
N GLU A 707 10.92 -23.99 -28.43
CA GLU A 707 11.89 -24.39 -27.40
C GLU A 707 12.68 -23.19 -26.89
N GLN A 708 13.12 -23.24 -25.62
CA GLN A 708 13.92 -22.16 -25.04
C GLN A 708 15.30 -22.06 -25.70
N SER A 709 15.81 -20.83 -25.82
CA SER A 709 17.21 -20.59 -26.17
C SER A 709 18.15 -21.13 -25.08
N GLU A 710 19.39 -21.43 -25.44
CA GLU A 710 20.39 -21.93 -24.46
C GLU A 710 20.65 -20.95 -23.30
N GLU A 711 20.37 -19.66 -23.45
CA GLU A 711 20.48 -18.65 -22.39
C GLU A 711 19.24 -18.66 -21.49
N CYS A 712 18.03 -18.70 -22.07
CA CYS A 712 16.80 -18.81 -21.30
C CYS A 712 16.72 -20.12 -20.51
N ALA A 713 17.17 -21.24 -21.08
CA ALA A 713 17.27 -22.51 -20.36
C ALA A 713 18.20 -22.43 -19.12
N LYS A 714 19.27 -21.62 -19.16
CA LYS A 714 20.16 -21.39 -18.00
C LYS A 714 19.51 -20.50 -16.95
N CYS A 715 18.83 -19.43 -17.38
CA CYS A 715 18.03 -18.59 -16.49
C CYS A 715 16.95 -19.39 -15.76
N PHE A 716 16.27 -20.29 -16.46
CA PHE A 716 15.27 -21.17 -15.87
C PHE A 716 15.91 -22.23 -14.97
N GLN A 717 17.11 -22.73 -15.28
CA GLN A 717 17.87 -23.61 -14.38
C GLN A 717 18.28 -22.92 -13.06
N GLU A 718 18.55 -21.61 -13.07
CA GLU A 718 18.92 -20.85 -11.88
C GLU A 718 17.71 -20.38 -11.05
N TYR A 719 16.65 -19.91 -11.70
CA TYR A 719 15.54 -19.22 -11.03
C TYR A 719 14.27 -20.06 -10.89
N CYS A 720 14.06 -21.13 -11.65
CA CYS A 720 12.83 -21.93 -11.56
C CYS A 720 12.79 -22.82 -10.31
N TRP A 721 11.68 -22.78 -9.57
CA TRP A 721 11.36 -23.83 -8.61
C TRP A 721 10.74 -25.03 -9.34
N THR A 722 11.36 -26.21 -9.20
CA THR A 722 11.05 -27.40 -10.01
C THR A 722 10.20 -28.46 -9.29
N GLY A 723 9.50 -28.08 -8.23
CA GLY A 723 8.63 -29.00 -7.48
C GLY A 723 7.30 -29.31 -8.19
N THR A 724 6.63 -30.34 -7.67
CA THR A 724 5.43 -30.96 -8.24
C THR A 724 4.22 -30.82 -7.31
N ALA A 725 3.08 -31.42 -7.69
CA ALA A 725 1.92 -31.56 -6.80
C ALA A 725 2.22 -32.34 -5.49
N GLU A 726 3.27 -33.16 -5.44
CA GLU A 726 3.70 -33.85 -4.21
C GLU A 726 4.52 -32.93 -3.28
N ASP A 727 5.23 -31.95 -3.85
CA ASP A 727 6.06 -30.98 -3.13
C ASP A 727 5.29 -29.71 -2.71
N ALA A 728 4.12 -29.48 -3.32
CA ALA A 728 3.25 -28.34 -3.08
C ALA A 728 2.41 -28.48 -1.79
N PRO A 729 1.85 -27.38 -1.24
CA PRO A 729 0.95 -27.39 -0.10
C PRO A 729 -0.22 -28.37 -0.28
N GLN A 730 -0.28 -29.41 0.57
CA GLN A 730 -1.23 -30.51 0.39
C GLN A 730 -2.67 -30.07 0.67
N VAL A 731 -3.52 -30.17 -0.36
CA VAL A 731 -4.96 -29.84 -0.31
C VAL A 731 -5.84 -31.08 -0.39
N SER A 732 -7.00 -31.06 0.26
CA SER A 732 -7.95 -32.18 0.29
C SER A 732 -8.58 -32.51 -1.07
N ALA A 733 -8.51 -31.61 -2.05
CA ALA A 733 -9.10 -31.77 -3.38
C ALA A 733 -8.57 -32.99 -4.17
N PHE A 734 -7.26 -33.26 -4.12
CA PHE A 734 -6.65 -34.42 -4.81
C PHE A 734 -6.88 -35.78 -4.07
N GLY A 735 -7.68 -35.79 -2.99
CA GLY A 735 -7.78 -36.88 -2.04
C GLY A 735 -8.69 -38.06 -2.43
N SER A 736 -8.42 -38.78 -3.54
CA SER A 736 -9.10 -40.07 -3.84
C SER A 736 -8.26 -41.06 -4.68
N GLY A 737 -7.00 -41.32 -4.28
CA GLY A 737 -6.07 -42.12 -5.08
C GLY A 737 -5.20 -43.18 -4.39
N SER A 738 -5.14 -43.28 -3.05
CA SER A 738 -4.32 -44.32 -2.38
C SER A 738 -4.74 -44.63 -0.94
N SER A 739 -4.40 -45.84 -0.47
CA SER A 739 -4.88 -46.39 0.81
C SER A 739 -3.76 -46.89 1.73
N SER A 740 -3.82 -46.47 3.00
CA SER A 740 -2.92 -46.87 4.11
C SER A 740 -1.49 -46.33 4.03
N SER A 741 -0.75 -46.16 5.14
CA SER A 741 -0.99 -46.72 6.48
C SER A 741 -0.72 -45.73 7.64
N SER A 742 -1.40 -45.94 8.75
CA SER A 742 -1.33 -45.07 9.94
C SER A 742 -0.15 -45.41 10.86
N SER A 743 0.75 -44.45 11.10
CA SER A 743 1.74 -44.48 12.19
C SER A 743 1.44 -43.37 13.21
N SER A 744 0.93 -43.76 14.38
CA SER A 744 0.51 -42.80 15.41
C SER A 744 1.68 -42.31 16.27
N SER A 745 2.11 -41.06 16.08
CA SER A 745 2.97 -40.32 17.01
C SER A 745 2.18 -39.18 17.66
N SER A 746 1.81 -39.35 18.94
CA SER A 746 1.01 -38.38 19.68
C SER A 746 1.82 -37.14 20.09
N VAL A 747 1.49 -35.98 19.51
CA VAL A 747 1.88 -34.66 20.02
C VAL A 747 0.60 -33.93 20.44
N SER A 748 0.61 -33.33 21.63
CA SER A 748 -0.60 -32.79 22.26
C SER A 748 -0.99 -31.43 21.68
N SER A 749 -2.09 -31.38 20.93
CA SER A 749 -2.68 -30.14 20.43
C SER A 749 -3.39 -29.36 21.56
N SER A 750 -2.75 -28.33 22.11
CA SER A 750 -3.40 -27.37 23.00
C SER A 750 -2.71 -26.00 22.97
N SER A 751 -3.09 -25.17 22.00
CA SER A 751 -2.64 -23.77 21.87
C SER A 751 -3.80 -22.87 21.45
N THR A 752 -4.79 -22.73 22.34
CA THR A 752 -5.74 -21.61 22.28
C THR A 752 -4.95 -20.32 22.49
N VAL A 753 -4.72 -19.54 21.44
CA VAL A 753 -3.97 -18.27 21.52
C VAL A 753 -4.89 -17.19 22.07
N SER A 754 -5.07 -17.17 23.39
CA SER A 754 -5.64 -16.02 24.09
C SER A 754 -4.54 -14.99 24.33
N SER A 755 -4.67 -13.81 23.74
CA SER A 755 -3.72 -12.70 23.88
C SER A 755 -3.75 -12.12 25.29
N SER A 756 -2.70 -12.37 26.09
CA SER A 756 -2.53 -11.74 27.41
C SER A 756 -1.08 -11.40 27.71
N CYS A 757 -0.63 -10.23 27.25
CA CYS A 757 0.72 -9.72 27.52
C CYS A 757 0.89 -9.33 29.00
N GLN A 758 1.57 -10.18 29.79
CA GLN A 758 2.04 -9.80 31.13
C GLN A 758 3.54 -9.51 31.15
N ARG A 759 3.85 -8.27 31.54
CA ARG A 759 5.21 -7.70 31.61
C ARG A 759 5.95 -8.28 32.81
N ASN A 760 7.23 -8.63 32.65
CA ASN A 760 8.11 -8.96 33.76
C ASN A 760 9.03 -7.77 34.07
N ASN A 761 8.95 -7.24 35.30
CA ASN A 761 9.89 -6.24 35.83
C ASN A 761 10.35 -6.67 37.24
N SER A 762 11.57 -6.31 37.63
CA SER A 762 12.32 -7.07 38.62
C SER A 762 12.11 -6.67 40.09
N SER A 763 11.73 -7.68 40.89
CA SER A 763 12.14 -7.91 42.28
C SER A 763 12.17 -6.74 43.30
N ILE A 764 11.17 -6.70 44.17
CA ILE A 764 11.35 -6.43 45.62
C ILE A 764 10.54 -7.48 46.40
N ALA A 765 11.07 -7.96 47.54
CA ALA A 765 10.48 -9.04 48.33
C ALA A 765 9.44 -8.57 49.37
N GLY A 766 8.42 -9.40 49.64
CA GLY A 766 7.39 -9.20 50.66
C GLY A 766 6.66 -10.49 51.02
N GLU A 767 6.31 -10.69 52.29
CA GLU A 767 5.96 -12.01 52.85
C GLU A 767 4.51 -12.47 52.59
N SER A 768 4.37 -13.76 52.21
CA SER A 768 3.45 -14.77 52.78
C SER A 768 1.98 -14.43 53.06
N ARG A 769 1.07 -15.20 52.41
CA ARG A 769 0.14 -16.12 53.13
C ARG A 769 -0.59 -17.11 52.22
N THR A 770 -1.08 -18.19 52.83
CA THR A 770 -1.79 -19.31 52.19
C THR A 770 -3.30 -19.29 52.46
N SER A 771 -4.09 -19.86 51.54
CA SER A 771 -5.36 -20.54 51.86
C SER A 771 -5.80 -21.48 50.73
N ASN A 772 -6.15 -22.72 51.07
CA ASN A 772 -6.82 -23.68 50.18
C ASN A 772 -8.35 -23.54 50.26
N SER A 773 -9.05 -23.80 49.15
CA SER A 773 -10.40 -24.38 49.20
C SER A 773 -10.68 -25.24 47.97
N SER A 774 -10.70 -26.56 48.15
CA SER A 774 -11.18 -27.53 47.16
C SER A 774 -12.70 -27.71 47.24
N SER A 775 -13.36 -28.19 46.18
CA SER A 775 -14.01 -29.53 46.20
C SER A 775 -14.86 -29.88 44.96
N THR A 776 -14.76 -31.16 44.58
CA THR A 776 -15.77 -32.06 43.99
C THR A 776 -16.56 -31.68 42.73
N THR A 777 -16.17 -32.35 41.66
CA THR A 777 -16.97 -33.03 40.63
C THR A 777 -18.30 -33.68 41.08
N THR A 778 -19.20 -33.89 40.11
CA THR A 778 -20.13 -35.04 40.05
C THR A 778 -20.46 -35.43 38.61
N ASP A 779 -20.23 -36.69 38.25
CA ASP A 779 -20.72 -37.33 37.01
C ASP A 779 -22.16 -37.87 37.17
N SER A 780 -22.87 -38.06 36.05
CA SER A 780 -24.00 -38.99 35.92
C SER A 780 -24.27 -39.32 34.45
N SER A 781 -24.73 -40.55 34.14
CA SER A 781 -24.55 -41.16 32.81
C SER A 781 -25.76 -41.91 32.25
N ALA A 782 -25.85 -41.88 30.91
CA ALA A 782 -26.37 -42.88 29.94
C ALA A 782 -27.74 -43.58 30.11
N THR A 783 -28.51 -43.71 29.02
CA THR A 783 -29.03 -45.01 28.49
C THR A 783 -29.77 -44.89 27.12
N THR A 784 -29.38 -45.71 26.13
CA THR A 784 -30.15 -46.64 25.23
C THR A 784 -31.59 -46.28 24.71
N ALA A 785 -32.14 -46.75 23.55
CA ALA A 785 -31.83 -47.93 22.72
C ALA A 785 -32.47 -48.02 21.28
N THR A 786 -31.74 -48.68 20.35
CA THR A 786 -32.14 -49.77 19.37
C THR A 786 -33.11 -49.65 18.16
N GLY A 787 -32.65 -50.21 17.01
CA GLY A 787 -33.42 -50.93 15.95
C GLY A 787 -33.32 -50.32 14.52
N GLY A 788 -33.04 -51.01 13.40
CA GLY A 788 -32.72 -52.42 13.05
C GLY A 788 -33.72 -53.04 12.04
N GLY A 789 -33.38 -53.73 10.92
CA GLY A 789 -32.11 -54.20 10.31
C GLY A 789 -32.36 -54.90 8.93
N ILE A 790 -31.56 -55.93 8.53
CA ILE A 790 -31.60 -56.76 7.26
C ILE A 790 -30.91 -56.09 6.03
N VAL A 791 -30.06 -56.67 5.12
CA VAL A 791 -29.44 -57.99 4.78
C VAL A 791 -29.96 -58.72 3.49
N ILE A 792 -29.07 -59.10 2.53
CA ILE A 792 -29.02 -60.33 1.65
C ILE A 792 -28.01 -60.19 0.45
N ILE A 793 -26.99 -61.06 0.42
CA ILE A 793 -26.29 -61.79 -0.70
C ILE A 793 -26.15 -61.19 -2.13
N GLY A 794 -24.92 -61.21 -2.69
CA GLY A 794 -24.69 -61.20 -4.17
C GLY A 794 -23.23 -61.26 -4.69
N GLY A 795 -22.85 -62.35 -5.38
CA GLY A 795 -21.69 -62.50 -6.29
C GLY A 795 -22.05 -63.52 -7.38
N PRO A 796 -21.17 -64.01 -8.31
CA PRO A 796 -19.69 -63.93 -8.36
C PRO A 796 -19.10 -63.71 -9.80
N ASN A 797 -17.85 -64.14 -10.04
CA ASN A 797 -17.20 -64.44 -11.37
C ASN A 797 -16.82 -63.26 -12.28
N LEU A 798 -15.88 -63.36 -13.26
CA LEU A 798 -14.68 -64.21 -13.52
C LEU A 798 -13.89 -63.54 -14.67
N GLY A 799 -12.54 -63.60 -14.68
CA GLY A 799 -11.75 -63.15 -15.85
C GLY A 799 -10.23 -63.25 -15.63
N SER A 800 -9.51 -63.94 -16.52
CA SER A 800 -8.10 -64.28 -16.31
C SER A 800 -7.26 -64.35 -17.60
N SER A 801 -6.19 -63.55 -17.69
CA SER A 801 -5.03 -63.72 -18.60
C SER A 801 -4.03 -62.57 -18.39
N SER A 802 -2.71 -62.71 -18.53
CA SER A 802 -1.81 -63.88 -18.48
C SER A 802 -0.36 -63.36 -18.54
N THR A 803 0.58 -63.96 -17.79
CA THR A 803 2.02 -63.65 -17.93
C THR A 803 2.60 -64.20 -19.25
N PRO A 804 3.79 -63.73 -19.65
CA PRO A 804 4.99 -64.52 -19.35
C PRO A 804 6.08 -63.69 -18.64
N ALA A 805 7.12 -64.37 -18.14
CA ALA A 805 8.24 -63.76 -17.44
C ALA A 805 9.57 -64.43 -17.80
N GLU A 806 10.63 -63.62 -17.95
CA GLU A 806 12.05 -63.99 -17.88
C GLU A 806 12.85 -62.77 -17.40
N SER A 807 14.06 -62.85 -16.84
CA SER A 807 14.64 -63.85 -15.91
C SER A 807 16.06 -63.38 -15.53
N THR A 808 16.33 -63.12 -14.23
CA THR A 808 17.68 -63.06 -13.60
C THR A 808 18.67 -61.99 -14.14
N THR A 809 19.74 -61.57 -13.46
CA THR A 809 20.40 -61.97 -12.19
C THR A 809 20.74 -60.77 -11.30
N GLU A 810 20.75 -61.00 -9.98
CA GLU A 810 21.36 -60.14 -8.94
C GLU A 810 22.91 -60.21 -8.97
N PRO A 811 23.65 -59.36 -8.21
CA PRO A 811 24.10 -59.85 -6.89
C PRO A 811 24.21 -58.81 -5.75
N THR A 812 23.80 -59.20 -4.54
CA THR A 812 24.10 -58.52 -3.26
C THR A 812 25.48 -58.87 -2.71
N ILE A 813 26.22 -57.90 -2.16
CA ILE A 813 27.26 -58.13 -1.13
C ILE A 813 27.28 -56.96 -0.11
N GLU A 814 27.06 -57.32 1.17
CA GLU A 814 27.43 -56.59 2.39
C GLU A 814 28.39 -57.52 3.21
N PRO A 815 28.94 -57.12 4.39
CA PRO A 815 29.57 -55.84 4.76
C PRO A 815 30.91 -56.05 5.51
N THR A 816 31.86 -55.09 5.49
CA THR A 816 33.06 -55.16 6.37
C THR A 816 33.67 -53.82 6.80
N THR A 817 33.72 -53.60 8.11
CA THR A 817 34.85 -52.98 8.86
C THR A 817 35.53 -54.12 9.68
N PRO A 818 36.61 -53.94 10.48
CA PRO A 818 37.41 -52.75 10.83
C PRO A 818 38.94 -52.98 10.72
N VAL A 819 39.79 -52.07 11.27
CA VAL A 819 41.00 -52.31 12.12
C VAL A 819 41.89 -51.05 12.23
N GLU A 820 42.60 -50.90 13.37
CA GLU A 820 43.47 -49.76 13.74
C GLU A 820 44.96 -49.93 13.35
N SER A 821 45.72 -48.82 13.31
CA SER A 821 47.11 -48.66 13.83
C SER A 821 47.79 -47.39 13.27
N THR A 822 48.67 -46.60 13.91
CA THR A 822 48.90 -46.09 15.28
C THR A 822 50.29 -45.40 15.28
N THR A 823 50.40 -44.13 15.67
CA THR A 823 51.63 -43.44 16.21
C THR A 823 52.86 -43.31 15.26
N THR A 824 53.71 -42.27 15.29
CA THR A 824 54.41 -41.53 16.38
C THR A 824 54.81 -40.11 15.85
N ASN A 825 55.32 -39.10 16.57
CA ASN A 825 56.03 -38.99 17.87
C ASN A 825 55.62 -37.75 18.69
N GLU A 826 55.97 -37.77 19.98
CA GLU A 826 55.99 -36.65 20.94
C GLU A 826 57.38 -35.91 20.89
N PRO A 827 57.79 -34.89 21.72
CA PRO A 827 57.61 -34.83 23.17
C PRO A 827 57.35 -33.47 23.88
N THR A 828 56.72 -33.54 25.06
CA THR A 828 56.93 -32.74 26.31
C THR A 828 57.31 -31.23 26.24
N THR A 829 56.72 -30.36 27.06
CA THR A 829 57.01 -30.32 28.53
C THR A 829 56.00 -29.49 29.33
N SER A 830 55.79 -29.87 30.60
CA SER A 830 55.09 -29.09 31.62
C SER A 830 56.04 -28.23 32.45
N ASN A 831 55.55 -27.13 33.07
CA ASN A 831 55.80 -26.78 34.49
C ASN A 831 55.19 -25.43 34.90
N GLY A 832 54.74 -25.34 36.16
CA GLY A 832 54.84 -24.13 37.00
C GLY A 832 55.80 -24.39 38.17
N PRO A 833 55.78 -23.63 39.29
CA PRO A 833 54.96 -22.45 39.59
C PRO A 833 55.73 -21.32 40.37
N THR A 834 54.98 -20.34 40.93
CA THR A 834 55.26 -19.54 42.16
C THR A 834 56.36 -18.44 42.25
N THR A 835 55.97 -17.32 42.91
CA THR A 835 56.77 -16.36 43.75
C THR A 835 57.88 -15.49 43.11
N SER A 836 58.27 -14.31 43.62
CA SER A 836 57.68 -13.29 44.53
C SER A 836 58.52 -11.98 44.45
N ASN A 837 58.03 -10.77 44.78
CA ASN A 837 58.25 -10.05 46.06
C ASN A 837 57.82 -8.57 45.97
N GLY A 838 57.55 -7.91 47.12
CA GLY A 838 57.51 -6.44 47.28
C GLY A 838 58.81 -5.92 47.96
N PRO A 839 58.81 -4.84 48.79
CA PRO A 839 57.72 -3.94 49.25
C PRO A 839 57.94 -2.48 48.70
N THR A 840 57.77 -1.29 49.32
CA THR A 840 57.57 -0.79 50.72
C THR A 840 57.11 0.69 50.75
N THR A 841 56.30 1.11 51.75
CA THR A 841 56.16 2.48 52.39
C THR A 841 56.12 3.77 51.54
N SER A 842 55.27 4.79 51.77
CA SER A 842 54.25 5.14 52.80
C SER A 842 53.42 6.36 52.27
N ASN A 843 52.57 7.17 52.95
CA ASN A 843 52.25 7.45 54.37
C ASN A 843 50.84 8.13 54.50
N GLY A 844 50.43 8.57 55.70
CA GLY A 844 49.24 9.42 55.98
C GLY A 844 49.59 10.77 56.65
N PRO A 845 48.72 11.40 57.49
CA PRO A 845 47.42 10.92 58.03
C PRO A 845 46.31 12.00 58.27
N THR A 846 45.26 11.67 59.06
CA THR A 846 44.37 12.56 59.91
C THR A 846 43.36 13.55 59.25
N THR A 847 42.22 13.96 59.84
CA THR A 847 41.10 13.31 60.61
C THR A 847 39.93 14.30 60.88
N SER A 848 38.74 13.78 61.25
CA SER A 848 37.70 14.36 62.15
C SER A 848 36.75 15.51 61.72
N THR A 849 35.55 15.46 62.31
CA THR A 849 34.36 16.36 62.27
C THR A 849 34.12 17.00 63.66
N PRO A 850 32.97 17.65 64.03
CA PRO A 850 31.95 18.44 63.31
C PRO A 850 32.03 19.95 63.77
N PRO A 851 31.16 20.65 64.57
CA PRO A 851 29.68 20.69 64.73
C PRO A 851 29.01 22.11 64.88
N SER A 852 27.68 22.10 65.05
CA SER A 852 26.81 23.03 65.84
C SER A 852 26.27 24.38 65.29
N SER A 853 24.93 24.39 65.07
CA SER A 853 23.90 25.40 65.43
C SER A 853 24.10 26.92 65.29
N TYR A 854 23.11 27.60 64.67
CA TYR A 854 22.45 28.79 65.25
C TYR A 854 21.02 29.00 64.69
N THR A 855 20.17 29.73 65.42
CA THR A 855 18.75 30.03 65.10
C THR A 855 18.50 31.53 64.93
N GLY A 856 17.48 31.92 64.14
CA GLY A 856 17.04 33.31 63.97
C GLY A 856 15.62 33.41 63.37
N HIS A 857 14.87 34.48 63.68
CA HIS A 857 13.46 34.67 63.30
C HIS A 857 13.24 35.78 62.25
N GLY A 858 12.15 35.66 61.48
CA GLY A 858 11.54 36.69 60.63
C GLY A 858 10.04 36.40 60.46
N ILE A 859 9.20 37.43 60.25
CA ILE A 859 7.73 37.34 60.46
C ILE A 859 6.92 38.00 59.32
N ARG A 860 5.77 37.40 58.97
CA ARG A 860 4.69 37.89 58.05
C ARG A 860 5.06 37.94 56.55
N ALA A 861 4.12 37.91 55.61
CA ALA A 861 2.64 37.85 55.68
C ALA A 861 2.06 36.84 54.65
N ALA A 862 0.77 36.49 54.79
CA ALA A 862 0.02 35.78 53.76
C ALA A 862 -0.74 36.77 52.85
N SER A 863 -0.98 36.40 51.59
CA SER A 863 -1.91 37.06 50.68
C SER A 863 -2.67 36.04 49.83
N SER A 864 -3.88 36.41 49.41
CA SER A 864 -4.87 35.50 48.81
C SER A 864 -4.99 35.67 47.29
N SER A 865 -4.46 34.71 46.52
CA SER A 865 -4.51 34.73 45.05
C SER A 865 -5.49 33.73 44.44
N SER A 866 -5.67 32.55 45.06
CA SER A 866 -6.36 31.41 44.45
C SER A 866 -7.87 31.61 44.27
N SER A 867 -8.53 32.36 45.15
CA SER A 867 -10.00 32.51 45.14
C SER A 867 -10.54 33.41 44.04
N PHE A 868 -9.75 34.40 43.57
CA PHE A 868 -10.18 35.29 42.48
C PHE A 868 -10.16 34.59 41.11
N PHE A 869 -9.23 33.65 40.91
CA PHE A 869 -9.07 32.96 39.63
C PHE A 869 -10.27 32.06 39.30
N ILE A 870 -10.80 31.35 40.30
CA ILE A 870 -11.97 30.47 40.16
C ILE A 870 -13.24 31.29 39.80
N VAL A 871 -13.44 32.44 40.46
CA VAL A 871 -14.59 33.32 40.18
C VAL A 871 -14.52 33.92 38.77
N ALA A 872 -13.32 34.28 38.30
CA ALA A 872 -13.13 34.79 36.94
C ALA A 872 -13.44 33.74 35.86
N VAL A 873 -13.03 32.48 36.05
CA VAL A 873 -13.34 31.38 35.12
C VAL A 873 -14.86 31.13 35.07
N HIS A 874 -15.53 31.11 36.21
CA HIS A 874 -16.98 30.90 36.28
C HIS A 874 -17.76 32.04 35.60
N LEU A 875 -17.37 33.30 35.80
CA LEU A 875 -17.99 34.45 35.12
C LEU A 875 -17.78 34.41 33.60
N CYS A 876 -16.60 33.97 33.13
CA CYS A 876 -16.32 33.86 31.70
C CYS A 876 -17.19 32.78 31.02
N MET A 877 -17.31 31.59 31.63
CA MET A 877 -18.22 30.55 31.14
C MET A 877 -19.69 30.99 31.17
N THR A 878 -20.13 31.70 32.22
CA THR A 878 -21.51 32.21 32.30
C THR A 878 -21.82 33.19 31.16
N TYR A 879 -20.88 34.07 30.81
CA TYR A 879 -21.07 35.02 29.70
C TYR A 879 -21.11 34.34 28.33
N LEU A 880 -20.27 33.32 28.08
CA LEU A 880 -20.30 32.56 26.82
C LEU A 880 -21.64 31.81 26.63
N VAL A 881 -22.17 31.21 27.69
CA VAL A 881 -23.48 30.50 27.70
C VAL A 881 -24.69 31.47 27.71
N THR A 882 -24.46 32.78 27.59
CA THR A 882 -25.52 33.80 27.42
C THR A 882 -25.31 34.66 26.15
N PHE A 883 -24.44 34.22 25.23
CA PHE A 883 -24.13 34.93 23.98
C PHE A 883 -24.20 34.02 22.73
N PHE A 884 -24.19 32.71 22.94
CA PHE A 884 -24.74 31.68 22.03
C PHE A 884 -26.04 31.14 22.65
#